data_AF-A0A9W8HR89-F1
#
_entry.id   AF-A0A9W8HR89-F1
#
_cell.length_a   1.000
_cell.length_b   1.000
_cell.length_c   1.000
_cell.angle_alpha   90.00
_cell.angle_beta   90.00
_cell.angle_gamma   90.00
#
_symmetry.space_group_name_H-M   'P 1'
#
loop_
_entity.id
_entity.type
_entity.pdbx_description
1 polymer ?
#
loop_
_entity_poly.entity_id
_entity_poly.type
_entity_poly.pdbx_seq_one_letter_code
_entity_poly.pdbx_strand_id
1 'polypeptide(L)'
;IVRGLLMGGAKVVATTSSYSRTATLFYEDMYRRYGARGSELVVVPFNQGSVQDVESLTSFVFGKGGSSNGAGAGAGLGWSLDYVFPFAAVSDIGSVITNLGSRSELAQRVILTNVLRLLGSIKAAKERAGRPTRPSLVVLPLSPNHGTFGGDGLYGECKIALETAFNRWRSEAWEGFLSIAGAVIGWTRGTGLMSANNLVAQEIEGHGMRTFSTREMAFNILGLLHPLVSRIAHRQPVWADLNGGLDRLGSLSEVVGRARAAIERRSSILRLTARDKALDYAMTHPTLSAGLAAAPDMSPLAKFRSHFPSARDYSSLQHLHHLQDMVNLDKVVVITGYGEVGPYGNAETRWEVEAYGELSVAGCIELAWIMGLIRHANGPQAGTGQHYTGWVDAKSGEAVRDVDIKPRYEQYILEHTGIRLIEPELVLGYDPAKKQALREVQIEHDMEPFEASAEDAVAYKKSNGDRVDVWENGDGGSWSVRFLKGALIRVPAAVSATRLVAGLIPTGWDASRFGIPDDVIRQVDPVTLYTLVATVEALVRSGITDPYELYEHFHVSEIGNTIGSGIGGGQALQDMFRHRSLDKEVRGDVLQETFISTIQAWVNMLLMSSAGPVKPVVGACATAVLSIDTAVDTIQSGKAKVMIAGGVDDFFEESSAEFASMGATSNAVDEMAKGRTPSEMCRPCTSTRNGFMEGQGAGVVVLMSASAAIKCGAPIYGIIGLSATATDKQGRSVPAPGKGVLGSAREVKSPLLSRLLNVDYRRSKLETRLAMLDAAEKEELSELENGLADSGNDASSAIAFRAEIEESYERQRKSLRDTWGNEFWKQSSAISPLRGSLAVWGLNADDIGVASFHGTSTKANDKNESSVLDAQLRHLGRTPGHVVPAVCQKWLTGHPKGAAAAFMLNGALQCLRTGLIPGNRNADNIGSELKEYDYSLYLSKAIQTAGIKAALLKSFGFGQLGSELLVIHSDYVLATLGSEQLEAYNRKLQQRSVKADRYWQDVLIGKRQFVQVKNKPPYTAEQEQEIYLNPLARAHYDAASQGYIF
;
A
#
# COMPACT_ATOMS: atom_id res chain seq x y z
N ILE A 1 -2.69 32.87 -8.00
CA ILE A 1 -1.51 33.59 -7.47
C ILE A 1 -0.41 32.61 -7.09
N VAL A 2 -0.59 31.78 -6.04
CA VAL A 2 0.43 30.80 -5.59
C VAL A 2 1.02 29.97 -6.75
N ARG A 3 0.17 29.39 -7.61
CA ARG A 3 0.63 28.67 -8.83
C ARG A 3 1.60 29.49 -9.69
N GLY A 4 1.28 30.75 -9.96
CA GLY A 4 2.14 31.62 -10.78
C GLY A 4 3.44 32.00 -10.08
N LEU A 5 3.43 32.17 -8.76
CA LEU A 5 4.64 32.39 -7.97
C LEU A 5 5.58 31.16 -8.05
N LEU A 6 5.02 29.96 -7.88
CA LEU A 6 5.78 28.70 -7.96
C LEU A 6 6.35 28.47 -9.37
N MET A 7 5.60 28.78 -10.42
CA MET A 7 6.08 28.73 -11.81
C MET A 7 7.23 29.71 -12.06
N GLY A 8 7.23 30.85 -11.36
CA GLY A 8 8.31 31.84 -11.40
C GLY A 8 9.53 31.49 -10.54
N GLY A 9 9.57 30.32 -9.89
CA GLY A 9 10.69 29.93 -9.03
C GLY A 9 10.64 30.54 -7.63
N ALA A 10 9.50 31.11 -7.20
CA ALA A 10 9.40 31.75 -5.90
C ALA A 10 9.35 30.74 -4.75
N LYS A 11 9.86 31.17 -3.58
CA LYS A 11 9.67 30.50 -2.30
C LYS A 11 8.45 31.10 -1.60
N VAL A 12 7.47 30.27 -1.27
CA VAL A 12 6.14 30.72 -0.83
C VAL A 12 5.79 30.06 0.49
N VAL A 13 5.38 30.88 1.47
CA VAL A 13 4.65 30.41 2.66
C VAL A 13 3.16 30.57 2.39
N ALA A 14 2.43 29.46 2.34
CA ALA A 14 0.98 29.44 2.20
C ALA A 14 0.33 29.09 3.54
N THR A 15 -0.63 29.92 3.96
CA THR A 15 -1.39 29.72 5.19
C THR A 15 -2.71 29.01 4.91
N THR A 16 -3.14 28.13 5.81
CA THR A 16 -4.48 27.53 5.77
C THR A 16 -5.11 27.54 7.16
N SER A 17 -6.36 27.97 7.25
CA SER A 17 -7.15 27.91 8.48
C SER A 17 -7.86 26.57 8.69
N SER A 18 -7.82 25.69 7.69
CA SER A 18 -8.45 24.36 7.67
C SER A 18 -7.41 23.28 7.35
N TYR A 19 -6.33 23.28 8.14
CA TYR A 19 -5.24 22.31 7.97
C TYR A 19 -5.77 20.88 8.15
N SER A 20 -5.59 20.06 7.12
CA SER A 20 -6.09 18.70 7.02
C SER A 20 -5.32 17.97 5.93
N ARG A 21 -5.40 16.64 5.89
CA ARG A 21 -4.82 15.82 4.81
C ARG A 21 -5.31 16.26 3.42
N THR A 22 -6.59 16.64 3.30
CA THR A 22 -7.16 17.15 2.05
C THR A 22 -6.52 18.47 1.63
N ALA A 23 -6.31 19.39 2.58
CA ALA A 23 -5.64 20.66 2.30
C ALA A 23 -4.16 20.46 1.94
N THR A 24 -3.44 19.58 2.63
CA THR A 24 -2.03 19.30 2.32
C THR A 24 -1.87 18.67 0.93
N LEU A 25 -2.72 17.69 0.58
CA LEU A 25 -2.74 17.09 -0.76
C LEU A 25 -3.04 18.10 -1.87
N PHE A 26 -3.91 19.08 -1.63
CA PHE A 26 -4.18 20.16 -2.58
C PHE A 26 -2.93 21.01 -2.88
N TYR A 27 -2.19 21.40 -1.84
CA TYR A 27 -0.95 22.16 -2.01
C TYR A 27 0.20 21.33 -2.58
N GLU A 28 0.28 20.05 -2.21
CA GLU A 28 1.22 19.08 -2.76
C GLU A 28 1.02 18.89 -4.27
N ASP A 29 -0.21 18.64 -4.72
CA ASP A 29 -0.53 18.55 -6.17
C ASP A 29 -0.21 19.86 -6.89
N MET A 30 -0.46 21.01 -6.24
CA MET A 30 -0.09 22.31 -6.77
C MET A 30 1.42 22.45 -6.96
N TYR A 31 2.22 22.12 -5.94
CA TYR A 31 3.68 22.22 -6.04
C TYR A 31 4.25 21.26 -7.07
N ARG A 32 3.76 20.02 -7.13
CA ARG A 32 4.22 19.02 -8.11
C ARG A 32 4.01 19.46 -9.56
N ARG A 33 2.89 20.10 -9.87
CA ARG A 33 2.58 20.53 -11.25
C ARG A 33 3.22 21.85 -11.65
N TYR A 34 3.41 22.76 -10.69
CA TYR A 34 3.74 24.16 -10.98
C TYR A 34 5.06 24.62 -10.35
N GLY A 35 5.67 23.84 -9.46
CA GLY A 35 6.95 24.17 -8.82
C GLY A 35 8.11 24.15 -9.80
N ALA A 36 8.61 25.33 -10.16
CA ALA A 36 9.80 25.46 -11.00
C ALA A 36 11.09 25.23 -10.19
N ARG A 37 12.22 25.08 -10.91
CA ARG A 37 13.55 25.01 -10.29
C ARG A 37 13.78 26.21 -9.36
N GLY A 38 14.15 25.93 -8.11
CA GLY A 38 14.41 26.97 -7.09
C GLY A 38 13.18 27.42 -6.31
N SER A 39 11.96 27.04 -6.75
CA SER A 39 10.75 27.25 -5.96
C SER A 39 10.74 26.38 -4.70
N GLU A 40 9.94 26.81 -3.72
CA GLU A 40 9.72 26.09 -2.47
C GLU A 40 8.33 26.46 -1.95
N LEU A 41 7.57 25.48 -1.45
CA LEU A 41 6.26 25.72 -0.86
C LEU A 41 6.24 25.22 0.58
N VAL A 42 6.00 26.12 1.52
CA VAL A 42 5.82 25.82 2.94
C VAL A 42 4.36 26.08 3.29
N VAL A 43 3.64 25.05 3.71
CA VAL A 43 2.23 25.16 4.11
C VAL A 43 2.14 25.13 5.63
N VAL A 44 1.44 26.10 6.22
CA VAL A 44 1.30 26.19 7.68
C VAL A 44 -0.15 26.37 8.11
N PRO A 45 -0.57 25.74 9.23
CA PRO A 45 -1.82 26.09 9.89
C PRO A 45 -1.73 27.53 10.41
N PHE A 46 -2.76 28.35 10.16
CA PHE A 46 -2.75 29.74 10.57
C PHE A 46 -4.15 30.34 10.64
N ASN A 47 -4.49 30.94 11.78
CA ASN A 47 -5.71 31.70 11.98
C ASN A 47 -5.42 33.21 11.99
N GLN A 48 -5.71 33.90 10.88
CA GLN A 48 -5.52 35.36 10.81
C GLN A 48 -6.38 36.15 11.80
N GLY A 49 -7.41 35.57 12.41
CA GLY A 49 -8.17 36.20 13.50
C GLY A 49 -7.42 36.24 14.84
N SER A 50 -6.43 35.37 15.04
CA SER A 50 -5.59 35.31 16.23
C SER A 50 -4.41 36.28 16.11
N VAL A 51 -4.20 37.10 17.14
CA VAL A 51 -3.01 37.98 17.18
C VAL A 51 -1.74 37.17 17.47
N GLN A 52 -1.86 36.13 18.30
CA GLN A 52 -0.76 35.23 18.63
C GLN A 52 -0.27 34.49 17.38
N ASP A 53 -1.17 34.07 16.49
CA ASP A 53 -0.81 33.40 15.24
C ASP A 53 -0.07 34.37 14.30
N VAL A 54 -0.49 35.62 14.19
CA VAL A 54 0.17 36.65 13.36
C VAL A 54 1.61 36.86 13.81
N GLU A 55 1.83 36.97 15.12
CA GLU A 55 3.15 37.12 15.72
C GLU A 55 3.99 35.85 15.56
N SER A 56 3.39 34.67 15.76
CA SER A 56 4.04 33.37 15.63
C SER A 56 4.44 33.07 14.20
N LEU A 57 3.58 33.36 13.22
CA LEU A 57 3.88 33.21 11.79
C LEU A 57 5.06 34.09 11.38
N THR A 58 5.03 35.36 11.80
CA THR A 58 6.13 36.29 11.49
C THR A 58 7.44 35.82 12.14
N SER A 59 7.37 35.37 13.40
CA SER A 59 8.53 34.84 14.12
C SER A 59 9.08 33.57 13.48
N PHE A 60 8.20 32.68 13.00
CA PHE A 60 8.59 31.47 12.27
C PHE A 60 9.29 31.80 10.94
N VAL A 61 8.75 32.74 10.15
CA VAL A 61 9.33 33.11 8.86
C VAL A 61 10.71 33.76 9.01
N PHE A 62 10.87 34.70 9.94
CA PHE A 62 12.10 35.47 10.12
C PHE A 62 13.09 34.84 11.12
N GLY A 63 12.65 33.91 11.95
CA GLY A 63 13.47 33.24 12.96
C GLY A 63 14.64 32.48 12.33
N LYS A 64 15.79 32.40 13.02
CA LYS A 64 17.00 31.76 12.49
C LYS A 64 16.74 30.29 12.15
N GLY A 65 17.23 29.86 10.99
CA GLY A 65 17.18 28.47 10.57
C GLY A 65 18.04 27.56 11.45
N GLY A 66 17.47 26.45 11.89
CA GLY A 66 18.25 25.30 12.37
C GLY A 66 18.82 24.55 11.18
N SER A 67 20.04 24.00 11.31
CA SER A 67 20.63 23.17 10.27
C SER A 67 19.69 22.01 9.90
N SER A 68 19.58 21.71 8.62
CA SER A 68 18.63 20.79 7.97
C SER A 68 18.68 19.30 8.39
N ASN A 69 19.23 18.95 9.56
CA ASN A 69 19.42 17.57 10.01
C ASN A 69 18.75 17.21 11.36
N GLY A 70 17.77 17.97 11.82
CA GLY A 70 16.99 17.58 13.00
C GLY A 70 15.88 18.55 13.29
N ALA A 71 14.63 18.07 13.24
CA ALA A 71 13.45 18.82 13.66
C ALA A 71 13.48 19.01 15.19
N GLY A 72 14.18 20.05 15.65
CA GLY A 72 13.93 20.64 16.96
C GLY A 72 12.78 21.65 16.83
N ALA A 73 11.78 21.53 17.69
CA ALA A 73 10.76 22.55 17.88
C ALA A 73 11.45 23.88 18.26
N GLY A 74 11.55 24.82 17.32
CA GLY A 74 12.19 26.13 17.54
C GLY A 74 12.97 26.73 16.37
N ALA A 75 13.19 26.00 15.27
CA ALA A 75 13.85 26.55 14.08
C ALA A 75 12.86 27.35 13.19
N GLY A 76 13.17 28.61 12.90
CA GLY A 76 12.45 29.40 11.89
C GLY A 76 12.96 29.12 10.47
N LEU A 77 12.36 29.74 9.45
CA LEU A 77 12.80 29.59 8.06
C LEU A 77 14.06 30.42 7.72
N GLY A 78 14.34 31.46 8.49
CA GLY A 78 15.42 32.42 8.22
C GLY A 78 15.19 33.27 6.96
N TRP A 79 13.94 33.36 6.50
CA TRP A 79 13.58 34.07 5.29
C TRP A 79 13.40 35.58 5.54
N SER A 80 13.43 36.35 4.46
CA SER A 80 12.98 37.73 4.46
C SER A 80 11.98 37.90 3.33
N LEU A 81 10.78 38.38 3.66
CA LEU A 81 9.68 38.46 2.71
C LEU A 81 9.91 39.55 1.67
N ASP A 82 9.62 39.24 0.41
CA ASP A 82 9.57 40.20 -0.70
C ASP A 82 8.14 40.64 -1.02
N TYR A 83 7.18 39.73 -0.90
CA TYR A 83 5.79 39.94 -1.27
C TYR A 83 4.87 39.45 -0.14
N VAL A 84 3.78 40.18 0.12
CA VAL A 84 2.78 39.84 1.13
C VAL A 84 1.38 39.96 0.53
N PHE A 85 0.60 38.88 0.60
CA PHE A 85 -0.79 38.82 0.10
C PHE A 85 -1.74 38.52 1.27
N PRO A 86 -2.17 39.53 2.05
CA PRO A 86 -3.07 39.33 3.19
C PRO A 86 -4.53 39.14 2.73
N PHE A 87 -4.77 38.05 1.99
CA PHE A 87 -6.04 37.79 1.30
C PHE A 87 -7.02 36.94 2.12
N ALA A 88 -6.69 36.58 3.36
CA ALA A 88 -7.62 35.87 4.23
C ALA A 88 -8.86 36.75 4.50
N ALA A 89 -10.04 36.14 4.40
CA ALA A 89 -11.32 36.79 4.62
C ALA A 89 -12.33 35.79 5.17
N VAL A 90 -13.32 36.30 5.90
CA VAL A 90 -14.47 35.53 6.38
C VAL A 90 -15.70 36.04 5.63
N SER A 91 -16.49 35.13 5.06
CA SER A 91 -17.74 35.48 4.40
C SER A 91 -18.78 35.88 5.45
N ASP A 92 -19.41 37.04 5.29
CA ASP A 92 -20.51 37.54 6.13
C ASP A 92 -21.64 38.02 5.22
N ILE A 93 -22.54 37.09 4.86
CA ILE A 93 -23.61 37.32 3.88
C ILE A 93 -24.94 37.41 4.63
N GLY A 94 -25.75 38.42 4.32
CA GLY A 94 -27.07 38.67 4.90
C GLY A 94 -27.04 39.53 6.18
N SER A 95 -25.85 39.90 6.65
CA SER A 95 -25.67 40.81 7.78
C SER A 95 -25.84 42.25 7.31
N VAL A 96 -26.79 42.95 7.91
CA VAL A 96 -27.15 44.34 7.71
C VAL A 96 -26.99 45.10 9.04
N ILE A 97 -27.13 46.42 9.02
CA ILE A 97 -26.87 47.27 10.20
C ILE A 97 -27.67 46.86 11.46
N THR A 98 -28.84 46.24 11.29
CA THR A 98 -29.71 45.83 12.41
C THR A 98 -29.32 44.50 13.06
N ASN A 99 -28.47 43.69 12.42
CA ASN A 99 -28.11 42.34 12.90
C ASN A 99 -26.60 42.05 12.83
N LEU A 100 -25.76 43.10 12.80
CA LEU A 100 -24.33 42.96 13.00
C LEU A 100 -24.05 42.25 14.34
N GLY A 101 -23.16 41.26 14.31
CA GLY A 101 -22.85 40.46 15.50
C GLY A 101 -21.44 39.91 15.49
N SER A 102 -21.19 38.88 16.31
CA SER A 102 -19.84 38.33 16.52
C SER A 102 -19.13 37.89 15.23
N ARG A 103 -19.86 37.37 14.24
CA ARG A 103 -19.30 37.00 12.94
C ARG A 103 -18.76 38.21 12.17
N SER A 104 -19.50 39.31 12.17
CA SER A 104 -19.11 40.57 11.52
C SER A 104 -17.87 41.16 12.18
N GLU A 105 -17.80 41.14 13.52
CA GLU A 105 -16.64 41.59 14.29
C GLU A 105 -15.40 40.72 14.03
N LEU A 106 -15.56 39.40 13.95
CA LEU A 106 -14.48 38.49 13.57
C LEU A 106 -13.99 38.77 12.15
N ALA A 107 -14.90 38.97 11.20
CA ALA A 107 -14.57 39.33 9.82
C ALA A 107 -13.79 40.65 9.77
N GLN A 108 -14.21 41.66 10.53
CA GLN A 108 -13.48 42.92 10.68
C GLN A 108 -12.06 42.70 11.20
N ARG A 109 -11.92 41.88 12.24
CA ARG A 109 -10.63 41.58 12.84
C ARG A 109 -9.69 40.90 11.85
N VAL A 110 -10.20 39.96 11.06
CA VAL A 110 -9.42 39.24 10.04
C VAL A 110 -9.02 40.15 8.88
N ILE A 111 -9.96 40.93 8.33
CA ILE A 111 -9.78 41.68 7.06
C ILE A 111 -9.05 43.00 7.28
N LEU A 112 -9.21 43.65 8.44
CA LEU A 112 -8.65 44.97 8.71
C LEU A 112 -7.62 44.91 9.85
N THR A 113 -8.07 44.67 11.08
CA THR A 113 -7.24 44.86 12.28
C THR A 113 -5.97 44.00 12.23
N ASN A 114 -6.10 42.71 11.95
CA ASN A 114 -4.96 41.80 11.92
C ASN A 114 -4.17 41.86 10.62
N VAL A 115 -4.71 42.42 9.52
CA VAL A 115 -3.89 42.79 8.36
C VAL A 115 -2.91 43.88 8.77
N LEU A 116 -3.37 44.95 9.42
CA LEU A 116 -2.49 46.01 9.92
C LEU A 116 -1.47 45.50 10.94
N ARG A 117 -1.87 44.59 11.86
CA ARG A 117 -0.94 43.95 12.78
C ARG A 117 0.10 43.10 12.05
N LEU A 118 -0.28 42.32 11.05
CA LEU A 118 0.65 41.53 10.24
C LEU A 118 1.69 42.43 9.56
N LEU A 119 1.27 43.56 8.99
CA LEU A 119 2.20 44.54 8.41
C LEU A 119 3.16 45.09 9.49
N GLY A 120 2.63 45.50 10.64
CA GLY A 120 3.42 45.95 11.77
C GLY A 120 4.44 44.91 12.26
N SER A 121 4.03 43.65 12.37
CA SER A 121 4.90 42.54 12.77
C SER A 121 6.03 42.32 11.75
N ILE A 122 5.75 42.35 10.45
CA ILE A 122 6.76 42.21 9.39
C ILE A 122 7.74 43.38 9.42
N LYS A 123 7.26 44.62 9.59
CA LYS A 123 8.12 45.81 9.75
C LYS A 123 9.06 45.63 10.93
N ALA A 124 8.52 45.29 12.10
CA ALA A 124 9.30 45.09 13.31
C ALA A 124 10.35 43.96 13.15
N ALA A 125 10.00 42.87 12.45
CA ALA A 125 10.93 41.78 12.17
C ALA A 125 12.08 42.21 11.24
N LYS A 126 11.80 42.98 10.18
CA LYS A 126 12.83 43.52 9.27
C LYS A 126 13.74 44.55 9.94
N GLU A 127 13.17 45.39 10.79
CA GLU A 127 13.90 46.38 11.59
C GLU A 127 14.87 45.70 12.54
N ARG A 128 14.42 44.70 13.30
CA ARG A 128 15.29 43.87 14.15
C ARG A 128 16.39 43.14 13.38
N ALA A 129 16.10 42.74 12.13
CA ALA A 129 17.08 42.09 11.27
C ALA A 129 18.10 43.05 10.63
N GLY A 130 17.94 44.37 10.80
CA GLY A 130 18.84 45.38 10.23
C GLY A 130 18.81 45.45 8.69
N ARG A 131 17.67 45.18 8.05
CA ARG A 131 17.54 45.11 6.57
C ARG A 131 16.59 46.18 5.98
N PRO A 132 16.94 47.48 6.02
CA PRO A 132 16.08 48.55 5.50
C PRO A 132 16.11 48.72 3.97
N THR A 133 16.93 47.94 3.25
CA THR A 133 17.12 48.06 1.79
C THR A 133 16.34 47.04 0.96
N ARG A 134 15.54 46.19 1.62
CA ARG A 134 14.70 45.17 0.98
C ARG A 134 13.27 45.21 1.54
N PRO A 135 12.51 46.27 1.25
CA PRO A 135 11.11 46.37 1.66
C PRO A 135 10.24 45.24 1.07
N SER A 136 9.18 44.84 1.78
CA SER A 136 8.17 43.90 1.25
C SER A 136 7.07 44.64 0.52
N LEU A 137 6.79 44.26 -0.72
CA LEU A 137 5.61 44.73 -1.45
C LEU A 137 4.35 44.02 -0.94
N VAL A 138 3.49 44.78 -0.29
CA VAL A 138 2.19 44.33 0.21
C VAL A 138 1.14 44.60 -0.86
N VAL A 139 0.54 43.54 -1.39
CA VAL A 139 -0.60 43.66 -2.29
C VAL A 139 -1.87 43.66 -1.46
N LEU A 140 -2.46 44.84 -1.22
CA LEU A 140 -3.68 44.96 -0.43
C LEU A 140 -4.91 44.61 -1.28
N PRO A 141 -5.78 43.69 -0.84
CA PRO A 141 -7.02 43.37 -1.54
C PRO A 141 -8.07 44.45 -1.25
N LEU A 142 -8.11 45.51 -2.05
CA LEU A 142 -9.14 46.54 -1.99
C LEU A 142 -10.41 46.08 -2.74
N SER A 143 -11.49 46.82 -2.56
CA SER A 143 -12.77 46.53 -3.19
C SER A 143 -13.34 47.79 -3.85
N PRO A 144 -14.00 47.67 -5.00
CA PRO A 144 -14.84 48.75 -5.54
C PRO A 144 -16.17 48.89 -4.77
N ASN A 145 -16.52 47.90 -3.94
CA ASN A 145 -17.76 47.89 -3.16
C ASN A 145 -17.52 48.40 -1.73
N HIS A 146 -18.03 49.60 -1.43
CA HIS A 146 -18.06 50.19 -0.09
C HIS A 146 -19.51 50.32 0.43
N GLY A 147 -20.22 49.19 0.49
CA GLY A 147 -21.64 49.15 0.91
C GLY A 147 -22.65 49.37 -0.23
N THR A 148 -22.22 49.23 -1.48
CA THR A 148 -23.07 49.39 -2.69
C THR A 148 -24.04 48.24 -2.93
N PHE A 149 -23.70 47.02 -2.48
CA PHE A 149 -24.58 45.85 -2.61
C PHE A 149 -25.54 45.69 -1.43
N GLY A 150 -25.08 46.02 -0.21
CA GLY A 150 -25.79 45.77 1.05
C GLY A 150 -25.78 44.30 1.47
N GLY A 151 -25.98 44.04 2.77
CA GLY A 151 -26.01 42.68 3.31
C GLY A 151 -24.64 42.00 3.40
N ASP A 152 -23.55 42.78 3.37
CA ASP A 152 -22.15 42.35 3.40
C ASP A 152 -21.47 42.57 4.77
N GLY A 153 -22.26 42.74 5.83
CA GLY A 153 -21.77 42.91 7.20
C GLY A 153 -20.88 44.15 7.34
N LEU A 154 -19.67 43.96 7.87
CA LEU A 154 -18.64 45.02 8.00
C LEU A 154 -17.62 45.03 6.85
N TYR A 155 -17.90 44.35 5.73
CA TYR A 155 -16.95 44.21 4.62
C TYR A 155 -16.58 45.56 4.00
N GLY A 156 -17.58 46.39 3.69
CA GLY A 156 -17.37 47.69 3.05
C GLY A 156 -16.51 48.62 3.90
N GLU A 157 -16.81 48.71 5.21
CA GLU A 157 -16.07 49.47 6.21
C GLU A 157 -14.62 48.98 6.31
N CYS A 158 -14.39 47.68 6.26
CA CYS A 158 -13.04 47.13 6.31
C CYS A 158 -12.23 47.46 5.05
N LYS A 159 -12.84 47.36 3.87
CA LYS A 159 -12.14 47.58 2.60
C LYS A 159 -11.78 49.05 2.38
N ILE A 160 -12.69 49.97 2.71
CA ILE A 160 -12.37 51.40 2.66
C ILE A 160 -11.33 51.80 3.72
N ALA A 161 -11.38 51.20 4.92
CA ALA A 161 -10.41 51.50 5.97
C ALA A 161 -8.98 51.04 5.61
N LEU A 162 -8.82 49.98 4.80
CA LEU A 162 -7.50 49.54 4.31
C LEU A 162 -6.82 50.60 3.42
N GLU A 163 -7.58 51.49 2.77
CA GLU A 163 -7.04 52.56 1.94
C GLU A 163 -6.23 53.59 2.76
N THR A 164 -6.47 53.68 4.07
CA THR A 164 -5.66 54.53 4.96
C THR A 164 -4.17 54.14 4.94
N ALA A 165 -3.83 52.89 4.60
CA ALA A 165 -2.46 52.43 4.48
C ALA A 165 -1.62 53.22 3.46
N PHE A 166 -2.26 53.77 2.42
CA PHE A 166 -1.59 54.62 1.41
C PHE A 166 -1.03 55.91 2.03
N ASN A 167 -1.82 56.54 2.90
CA ASN A 167 -1.41 57.76 3.59
C ASN A 167 -0.44 57.44 4.73
N ARG A 168 -0.71 56.35 5.48
CA ARG A 168 0.15 55.91 6.59
C ARG A 168 1.56 55.55 6.15
N TRP A 169 1.72 55.02 4.95
CA TRP A 169 3.05 54.76 4.37
C TRP A 169 3.92 56.02 4.28
N ARG A 170 3.31 57.21 4.08
CA ARG A 170 4.02 58.50 4.06
C ARG A 170 4.14 59.14 5.44
N SER A 171 3.10 59.01 6.27
CA SER A 171 3.04 59.71 7.55
C SER A 171 3.73 58.98 8.70
N GLU A 172 4.11 57.71 8.52
CA GLU A 172 4.73 56.88 9.55
C GLU A 172 6.06 56.27 9.04
N ALA A 173 7.01 55.98 9.95
CA ALA A 173 8.36 55.56 9.62
C ALA A 173 8.48 54.07 9.23
N TRP A 174 7.85 53.66 8.14
CA TRP A 174 7.95 52.28 7.61
C TRP A 174 8.18 52.14 6.10
N GLU A 175 8.44 53.24 5.40
CA GLU A 175 8.74 53.27 3.95
C GLU A 175 9.92 52.37 3.53
N GLY A 176 10.97 52.26 4.37
CA GLY A 176 12.13 51.41 4.10
C GLY A 176 11.88 49.91 4.31
N PHE A 177 10.75 49.52 4.90
CA PHE A 177 10.48 48.13 5.28
C PHE A 177 9.31 47.51 4.51
N LEU A 178 8.31 48.30 4.13
CA LEU A 178 7.17 47.83 3.33
C LEU A 178 6.84 48.82 2.22
N SER A 179 6.25 48.32 1.15
CA SER A 179 5.70 49.10 0.04
C SER A 179 4.26 48.66 -0.21
N ILE A 180 3.40 49.56 -0.67
CA ILE A 180 1.97 49.27 -0.83
C ILE A 180 1.58 49.28 -2.31
N ALA A 181 0.93 48.21 -2.75
CA ALA A 181 0.15 48.17 -3.98
C ALA A 181 -1.28 47.75 -3.64
N GLY A 182 -2.25 48.68 -3.71
CA GLY A 182 -3.65 48.33 -3.53
C GLY A 182 -4.25 47.86 -4.84
N ALA A 183 -4.71 46.60 -4.86
CA ALA A 183 -5.42 46.01 -5.97
C ALA A 183 -6.92 46.15 -5.72
N VAL A 184 -7.61 47.00 -6.49
CA VAL A 184 -9.07 47.12 -6.47
C VAL A 184 -9.63 45.96 -7.28
N ILE A 185 -9.95 44.86 -6.61
CA ILE A 185 -10.30 43.59 -7.27
C ILE A 185 -11.75 43.64 -7.74
N GLY A 186 -11.96 43.53 -9.04
CA GLY A 186 -13.28 43.46 -9.66
C GLY A 186 -13.99 42.11 -9.52
N TRP A 187 -15.13 42.00 -10.19
CA TRP A 187 -15.97 40.82 -10.15
C TRP A 187 -15.25 39.58 -10.67
N THR A 188 -14.94 38.65 -9.76
CA THR A 188 -14.14 37.46 -10.05
C THR A 188 -15.00 36.19 -9.90
N ARG A 189 -15.38 35.63 -11.05
CA ARG A 189 -16.20 34.41 -11.17
C ARG A 189 -15.47 33.19 -10.61
N GLY A 190 -16.23 32.30 -9.97
CA GLY A 190 -15.72 31.03 -9.44
C GLY A 190 -14.97 31.15 -8.11
N THR A 191 -14.95 32.33 -7.49
CA THR A 191 -14.58 32.44 -6.07
C THR A 191 -15.71 31.90 -5.21
N GLY A 192 -15.39 31.20 -4.11
CA GLY A 192 -16.40 30.72 -3.16
C GLY A 192 -17.23 31.85 -2.53
N LEU A 193 -16.71 33.09 -2.57
CA LEU A 193 -17.38 34.30 -2.07
C LEU A 193 -18.45 34.87 -3.03
N MET A 194 -18.28 34.70 -4.35
CA MET A 194 -19.18 35.24 -5.37
C MET A 194 -19.87 34.16 -6.20
N SER A 195 -19.92 32.90 -5.72
CA SER A 195 -20.46 31.77 -6.50
C SER A 195 -21.92 31.98 -6.92
N ALA A 196 -22.76 32.49 -6.02
CA ALA A 196 -24.16 32.83 -6.30
C ALA A 196 -24.32 33.94 -7.35
N ASN A 197 -23.27 34.74 -7.54
CA ASN A 197 -23.23 35.86 -8.48
C ASN A 197 -22.74 35.42 -9.87
N ASN A 198 -22.22 34.19 -10.03
CA ASN A 198 -21.85 33.67 -11.35
C ASN A 198 -23.04 33.65 -12.33
N LEU A 199 -24.26 33.43 -11.84
CA LEU A 199 -25.48 33.34 -12.66
C LEU A 199 -25.80 34.62 -13.43
N VAL A 200 -25.47 35.79 -12.85
CA VAL A 200 -25.77 37.10 -13.45
C VAL A 200 -24.57 37.70 -14.17
N ALA A 201 -23.41 37.04 -14.15
CA ALA A 201 -22.17 37.60 -14.71
C ALA A 201 -22.30 37.93 -16.20
N GLN A 202 -22.99 37.09 -16.99
CA GLN A 202 -23.23 37.35 -18.41
C GLN A 202 -24.08 38.61 -18.63
N GLU A 203 -25.09 38.83 -17.79
CA GLU A 203 -25.96 40.02 -17.88
C GLU A 203 -25.16 41.29 -17.58
N ILE A 204 -24.27 41.23 -16.58
CA ILE A 204 -23.37 42.33 -16.23
C ILE A 204 -22.40 42.64 -17.37
N GLU A 205 -21.85 41.62 -18.04
CA GLU A 205 -21.02 41.83 -19.24
C GLU A 205 -21.82 42.42 -20.42
N GLY A 206 -23.11 42.10 -20.53
CA GLY A 206 -24.03 42.69 -21.51
C GLY A 206 -24.19 44.21 -21.36
N HIS A 207 -23.93 44.77 -20.18
CA HIS A 207 -23.89 46.21 -19.94
C HIS A 207 -22.53 46.86 -20.25
N GLY A 208 -21.61 46.15 -20.92
CA GLY A 208 -20.29 46.66 -21.32
C GLY A 208 -19.22 46.58 -20.23
N MET A 209 -19.51 45.89 -19.12
CA MET A 209 -18.56 45.63 -18.03
C MET A 209 -17.73 44.38 -18.32
N ARG A 210 -16.62 44.19 -17.61
CA ARG A 210 -15.82 42.96 -17.69
C ARG A 210 -15.82 42.22 -16.37
N THR A 211 -16.22 40.95 -16.38
CA THR A 211 -15.95 40.04 -15.27
C THR A 211 -14.69 39.22 -15.56
N PHE A 212 -14.04 38.73 -14.51
CA PHE A 212 -12.80 37.97 -14.61
C PHE A 212 -12.99 36.56 -14.08
N SER A 213 -12.32 35.59 -14.68
CA SER A 213 -12.05 34.30 -14.06
C SER A 213 -10.99 34.44 -12.95
N THR A 214 -10.91 33.46 -12.06
CA THR A 214 -9.84 33.40 -11.05
C THR A 214 -8.43 33.38 -11.67
N ARG A 215 -8.27 32.88 -12.90
CA ARG A 215 -6.99 32.87 -13.63
C ARG A 215 -6.63 34.25 -14.17
N GLU A 216 -7.57 34.96 -14.78
CA GLU A 216 -7.37 36.33 -15.27
C GLU A 216 -7.06 37.29 -14.11
N MET A 217 -7.82 37.21 -13.02
CA MET A 217 -7.55 38.07 -11.86
C MET A 217 -6.21 37.75 -11.21
N ALA A 218 -5.84 36.46 -11.13
CA ALA A 218 -4.52 36.07 -10.67
C ALA A 218 -3.39 36.61 -11.57
N PHE A 219 -3.58 36.63 -12.89
CA PHE A 219 -2.64 37.22 -13.84
C PHE A 219 -2.49 38.73 -13.59
N ASN A 220 -3.61 39.46 -13.48
CA ASN A 220 -3.61 40.90 -13.21
C ASN A 220 -2.86 41.23 -11.90
N ILE A 221 -3.13 40.48 -10.83
CA ILE A 221 -2.46 40.65 -9.53
C ILE A 221 -0.96 40.31 -9.62
N LEU A 222 -0.57 39.24 -10.33
CA LEU A 222 0.83 38.91 -10.54
C LEU A 222 1.57 39.98 -11.37
N GLY A 223 0.87 40.69 -12.26
CA GLY A 223 1.41 41.84 -12.99
C GLY A 223 1.93 42.96 -12.08
N LEU A 224 1.36 43.11 -10.86
CA LEU A 224 1.83 44.08 -9.87
C LEU A 224 3.21 43.75 -9.30
N LEU A 225 3.65 42.50 -9.42
CA LEU A 225 4.97 42.04 -8.97
C LEU A 225 6.04 42.29 -10.02
N HIS A 226 5.68 42.74 -11.23
CA HIS A 226 6.63 43.02 -12.29
C HIS A 226 7.68 44.04 -11.80
N PRO A 227 8.99 43.87 -12.12
CA PRO A 227 10.06 44.74 -11.61
C PRO A 227 9.85 46.24 -11.89
N LEU A 228 9.09 46.60 -12.92
CA LEU A 228 8.69 48.00 -13.16
C LEU A 228 7.72 48.51 -12.09
N VAL A 229 6.62 47.78 -11.85
CA VAL A 229 5.58 48.18 -10.89
C VAL A 229 6.13 48.12 -9.47
N SER A 230 6.89 47.07 -9.14
CA SER A 230 7.56 46.94 -7.84
C SER A 230 8.48 48.14 -7.57
N ARG A 231 9.33 48.56 -8.52
CA ARG A 231 10.17 49.77 -8.37
C ARG A 231 9.37 51.06 -8.14
N ILE A 232 8.18 51.18 -8.75
CA ILE A 232 7.30 52.32 -8.51
C ILE A 232 6.74 52.24 -7.08
N ALA A 233 6.26 51.07 -6.66
CA ALA A 233 5.70 50.84 -5.33
C ALA A 233 6.70 51.16 -4.19
N HIS A 234 7.99 50.95 -4.43
CA HIS A 234 9.07 51.32 -3.50
C HIS A 234 9.22 52.84 -3.30
N ARG A 235 8.80 53.65 -4.25
CA ARG A 235 8.92 55.12 -4.21
C ARG A 235 7.61 55.80 -3.82
N GLN A 236 6.49 55.20 -4.18
CA GLN A 236 5.16 55.70 -3.86
C GLN A 236 4.14 54.55 -3.87
N PRO A 237 3.09 54.60 -3.04
CA PRO A 237 2.02 53.61 -3.08
C PRO A 237 1.37 53.54 -4.48
N VAL A 238 1.08 52.32 -4.94
CA VAL A 238 0.46 52.06 -6.24
C VAL A 238 -1.03 51.75 -6.07
N TRP A 239 -1.87 52.47 -6.80
CA TRP A 239 -3.30 52.16 -6.93
C TRP A 239 -3.55 51.43 -8.26
N ALA A 240 -3.98 50.17 -8.19
CA ALA A 240 -4.24 49.34 -9.35
C ALA A 240 -5.74 49.04 -9.45
N ASP A 241 -6.41 49.72 -10.38
CA ASP A 241 -7.79 49.43 -10.71
C ASP A 241 -7.89 48.16 -11.57
N LEU A 242 -8.35 47.07 -10.95
CA LEU A 242 -8.60 45.78 -11.60
C LEU A 242 -10.11 45.47 -11.59
N ASN A 243 -10.96 46.49 -11.60
CA ASN A 243 -12.39 46.36 -11.38
C ASN A 243 -13.16 45.85 -12.62
N GLY A 244 -12.67 46.15 -13.83
CA GLY A 244 -13.38 45.83 -15.07
C GLY A 244 -14.53 46.80 -15.38
N GLY A 245 -14.46 48.02 -14.83
CA GLY A 245 -15.36 49.12 -15.12
C GLY A 245 -16.67 49.13 -14.33
N LEU A 246 -16.85 48.26 -13.33
CA LEU A 246 -18.12 48.14 -12.58
C LEU A 246 -18.55 49.42 -11.86
N ASP A 247 -17.59 50.28 -11.53
CA ASP A 247 -17.77 51.63 -10.99
C ASP A 247 -18.53 52.57 -11.93
N ARG A 248 -18.56 52.26 -13.24
CA ARG A 248 -19.27 53.04 -14.25
C ARG A 248 -20.76 52.69 -14.35
N LEU A 249 -21.20 51.58 -13.75
CA LEU A 249 -22.59 51.14 -13.80
C LEU A 249 -23.36 51.69 -12.58
N GLY A 250 -24.23 52.68 -12.80
CA GLY A 250 -25.14 53.18 -11.77
C GLY A 250 -26.12 52.11 -11.30
N SER A 251 -26.43 52.10 -10.00
CA SER A 251 -27.38 51.15 -9.39
C SER A 251 -27.08 49.66 -9.63
N LEU A 252 -25.81 49.26 -9.53
CA LEU A 252 -25.35 47.87 -9.73
C LEU A 252 -26.17 46.83 -8.96
N SER A 253 -26.55 47.12 -7.71
CA SER A 253 -27.38 46.21 -6.88
C SER A 253 -28.76 45.96 -7.50
N GLU A 254 -29.41 46.99 -8.05
CA GLU A 254 -30.72 46.86 -8.71
C GLU A 254 -30.62 46.10 -10.04
N VAL A 255 -29.55 46.32 -10.80
CA VAL A 255 -29.28 45.57 -12.05
C VAL A 255 -29.10 44.08 -11.73
N VAL A 256 -28.28 43.76 -10.73
CA VAL A 256 -28.06 42.38 -10.26
C VAL A 256 -29.35 41.75 -9.73
N GLY A 257 -30.13 42.50 -8.94
CA GLY A 257 -31.41 42.04 -8.40
C GLY A 257 -32.44 41.74 -9.49
N ARG A 258 -32.58 42.64 -10.48
CA ARG A 258 -33.48 42.42 -11.63
C ARG A 258 -33.06 41.23 -12.48
N ALA A 259 -31.77 41.10 -12.78
CA ALA A 259 -31.23 39.98 -13.55
C ALA A 259 -31.51 38.64 -12.85
N ARG A 260 -31.26 38.57 -11.54
CA ARG A 260 -31.54 37.36 -10.73
C ARG A 260 -33.03 37.02 -10.72
N ALA A 261 -33.89 38.01 -10.46
CA ALA A 261 -35.34 37.80 -10.45
C ALA A 261 -35.88 37.35 -11.81
N ALA A 262 -35.33 37.86 -12.92
CA ALA A 262 -35.69 37.45 -14.28
C ALA A 262 -35.31 35.99 -14.55
N ILE A 263 -34.10 35.57 -14.17
CA ILE A 263 -33.62 34.19 -14.31
C ILE A 263 -34.47 33.24 -13.47
N GLU A 264 -34.73 33.57 -12.20
CA GLU A 264 -35.54 32.75 -11.30
C GLU A 264 -36.98 32.62 -11.79
N ARG A 265 -37.59 33.74 -12.22
CA ARG A 265 -38.94 33.73 -12.80
C ARG A 265 -39.01 32.86 -14.04
N ARG A 266 -38.06 33.01 -14.97
CA ARG A 266 -38.01 32.20 -16.20
C ARG A 266 -37.83 30.72 -15.87
N SER A 267 -36.92 30.37 -14.96
CA SER A 267 -36.69 28.99 -14.52
C SER A 267 -37.94 28.39 -13.88
N SER A 268 -38.64 29.15 -13.05
CA SER A 268 -39.88 28.72 -12.40
C SER A 268 -40.99 28.47 -13.42
N ILE A 269 -41.23 29.42 -14.34
CA ILE A 269 -42.21 29.27 -15.43
C ILE A 269 -41.91 28.04 -16.27
N LEU A 270 -40.64 27.84 -16.68
CA LEU A 270 -40.25 26.69 -17.49
C LEU A 270 -40.44 25.37 -16.73
N ARG A 271 -40.08 25.30 -15.44
CA ARG A 271 -40.31 24.10 -14.61
C ARG A 271 -41.80 23.80 -14.44
N LEU A 272 -42.61 24.81 -14.17
CA LEU A 272 -44.06 24.66 -14.05
C LEU A 272 -44.68 24.23 -15.38
N THR A 273 -44.32 24.89 -16.48
CA THR A 273 -44.81 24.53 -17.83
C THR A 273 -44.39 23.12 -18.23
N ALA A 274 -43.15 22.71 -17.94
CA ALA A 274 -42.69 21.36 -18.23
C ALA A 274 -43.43 20.30 -17.41
N ARG A 275 -43.67 20.57 -16.11
CA ARG A 275 -44.44 19.71 -15.23
C ARG A 275 -45.90 19.60 -15.66
N ASP A 276 -46.51 20.73 -16.01
CA ASP A 276 -47.89 20.83 -16.50
C ASP A 276 -48.06 20.05 -17.81
N LYS A 277 -47.18 20.28 -18.80
CA LYS A 277 -47.14 19.49 -20.04
C LYS A 277 -46.93 18.00 -19.80
N ALA A 278 -46.07 17.63 -18.85
CA ALA A 278 -45.85 16.23 -18.50
C ALA A 278 -47.10 15.59 -17.87
N LEU A 279 -47.83 16.34 -17.04
CA LEU A 279 -49.09 15.89 -16.44
C LEU A 279 -50.22 15.80 -17.48
N ASP A 280 -50.39 16.81 -18.34
CA ASP A 280 -51.34 16.79 -19.46
C ASP A 280 -51.08 15.63 -20.41
N TYR A 281 -49.81 15.37 -20.74
CA TYR A 281 -49.42 14.21 -21.54
C TYR A 281 -49.76 12.89 -20.84
N ALA A 282 -49.48 12.79 -19.53
CA ALA A 282 -49.83 11.62 -18.73
C ALA A 282 -51.35 11.37 -18.66
N MET A 283 -52.16 12.42 -18.58
CA MET A 283 -53.62 12.33 -18.57
C MET A 283 -54.22 11.97 -19.94
N THR A 284 -53.67 12.52 -21.03
CA THR A 284 -54.17 12.30 -22.40
C THR A 284 -53.67 10.98 -23.01
N HIS A 285 -52.52 10.48 -22.57
CA HIS A 285 -51.90 9.25 -23.08
C HIS A 285 -51.51 8.31 -21.91
N PRO A 286 -52.46 7.82 -21.11
CA PRO A 286 -52.18 7.08 -19.87
C PRO A 286 -51.44 5.75 -20.11
N THR A 287 -51.73 5.04 -21.20
CA THR A 287 -51.09 3.77 -21.56
C THR A 287 -49.65 3.93 -22.05
N LEU A 288 -49.36 4.97 -22.84
CA LEU A 288 -48.01 5.31 -23.32
C LEU A 288 -47.15 5.91 -22.20
N SER A 289 -47.76 6.69 -21.31
CA SER A 289 -47.06 7.34 -20.18
C SER A 289 -46.69 6.34 -19.08
N ALA A 290 -47.51 5.32 -18.84
CA ALA A 290 -47.17 4.20 -17.97
C ALA A 290 -45.94 3.41 -18.46
N GLY A 291 -45.73 3.32 -19.78
CA GLY A 291 -44.55 2.67 -20.38
C GLY A 291 -43.29 3.56 -20.42
N LEU A 292 -43.44 4.88 -20.59
CA LEU A 292 -42.33 5.84 -20.62
C LEU A 292 -41.78 6.19 -19.22
N ALA A 293 -42.62 6.13 -18.18
CA ALA A 293 -42.20 6.34 -16.79
C ALA A 293 -41.31 5.20 -16.24
N ALA A 294 -41.24 4.07 -16.95
CA ALA A 294 -40.58 2.84 -16.51
C ALA A 294 -39.47 2.42 -17.47
N ALA A 295 -38.63 3.36 -17.95
CA ALA A 295 -37.33 2.94 -18.46
C ALA A 295 -36.65 2.14 -17.34
N PRO A 296 -36.39 0.82 -17.50
CA PRO A 296 -35.88 0.02 -16.41
C PRO A 296 -34.51 0.56 -16.01
N ASP A 297 -34.39 1.00 -14.75
CA ASP A 297 -33.13 1.44 -14.18
C ASP A 297 -32.23 0.21 -14.03
N MET A 298 -31.45 -0.09 -15.07
CA MET A 298 -30.49 -1.18 -15.06
C MET A 298 -29.26 -0.75 -14.28
N SER A 299 -29.29 -1.03 -12.98
CA SER A 299 -28.14 -0.90 -12.10
C SER A 299 -27.09 -1.98 -12.41
N PRO A 300 -25.81 -1.63 -12.59
CA PRO A 300 -24.76 -2.61 -12.85
C PRO A 300 -24.52 -3.49 -11.61
N LEU A 301 -24.50 -4.81 -11.82
CA LEU A 301 -24.09 -5.77 -10.80
C LEU A 301 -22.57 -5.92 -10.76
N ALA A 302 -22.02 -6.19 -9.58
CA ALA A 302 -20.62 -6.50 -9.42
C ALA A 302 -20.27 -7.86 -10.06
N LYS A 303 -19.11 -7.95 -10.68
CA LYS A 303 -18.62 -9.18 -11.33
C LYS A 303 -17.31 -9.59 -10.67
N PHE A 304 -17.34 -10.71 -9.95
CA PHE A 304 -16.16 -11.29 -9.33
C PHE A 304 -15.47 -12.24 -10.31
N ARG A 305 -14.23 -11.92 -10.69
CA ARG A 305 -13.41 -12.69 -11.62
C ARG A 305 -12.00 -12.82 -11.08
N SER A 306 -11.38 -13.96 -11.36
CA SER A 306 -9.97 -14.21 -11.12
C SER A 306 -9.19 -13.45 -12.18
N HIS A 307 -8.28 -12.58 -11.76
CA HIS A 307 -7.46 -11.79 -12.65
C HIS A 307 -6.23 -12.59 -13.13
N PHE A 308 -6.48 -13.70 -13.82
CA PHE A 308 -5.42 -14.51 -14.41
C PHE A 308 -4.66 -13.70 -15.49
N PRO A 309 -3.37 -14.00 -15.73
CA PRO A 309 -2.64 -13.45 -16.87
C PRO A 309 -3.39 -13.76 -18.18
N SER A 310 -3.42 -12.81 -19.11
CA SER A 310 -4.12 -12.97 -20.38
C SER A 310 -3.50 -14.09 -21.22
N ALA A 311 -4.34 -14.97 -21.77
CA ALA A 311 -3.90 -15.96 -22.75
C ALA A 311 -3.30 -15.23 -23.97
N ARG A 312 -2.11 -15.65 -24.39
CA ARG A 312 -1.38 -15.08 -25.53
C ARG A 312 -1.52 -15.95 -26.75
N ASP A 313 -1.76 -15.33 -27.90
CA ASP A 313 -1.71 -16.01 -29.18
C ASP A 313 -0.25 -16.13 -29.66
N TYR A 314 0.08 -17.23 -30.34
CA TYR A 314 1.46 -17.50 -30.80
C TYR A 314 2.04 -16.36 -31.65
N SER A 315 1.22 -15.74 -32.51
CA SER A 315 1.61 -14.60 -33.34
C SER A 315 1.93 -13.33 -32.54
N SER A 316 1.27 -13.11 -31.40
CA SER A 316 1.55 -11.95 -30.54
C SER A 316 2.95 -12.01 -29.91
N LEU A 317 3.51 -13.21 -29.78
CA LEU A 317 4.83 -13.48 -29.20
C LEU A 317 5.96 -13.58 -30.25
N GLN A 318 5.70 -13.24 -31.52
CA GLN A 318 6.66 -13.41 -32.61
C GLN A 318 8.02 -12.74 -32.36
N HIS A 319 8.00 -11.57 -31.71
CA HIS A 319 9.22 -10.85 -31.36
C HIS A 319 10.12 -11.58 -30.33
N LEU A 320 9.60 -12.60 -29.65
CA LEU A 320 10.28 -13.41 -28.64
C LEU A 320 10.60 -14.84 -29.10
N HIS A 321 10.21 -15.25 -30.32
CA HIS A 321 10.42 -16.63 -30.80
C HIS A 321 11.89 -17.06 -30.90
N HIS A 322 12.82 -16.12 -30.86
CA HIS A 322 14.25 -16.41 -30.70
C HIS A 322 14.60 -17.08 -29.36
N LEU A 323 13.64 -17.21 -28.43
CA LEU A 323 13.74 -17.96 -27.17
C LEU A 323 13.17 -19.39 -27.24
N GLN A 324 12.53 -19.76 -28.35
CA GLN A 324 11.92 -21.10 -28.51
C GLN A 324 12.97 -22.20 -28.32
N ASP A 325 12.65 -23.18 -27.48
CA ASP A 325 13.49 -24.34 -27.13
C ASP A 325 14.88 -24.02 -26.51
N MET A 326 15.12 -22.76 -26.12
CA MET A 326 16.41 -22.32 -25.59
C MET A 326 16.65 -22.68 -24.12
N VAL A 327 15.59 -22.90 -23.34
CA VAL A 327 15.68 -23.07 -21.88
C VAL A 327 15.15 -24.42 -21.43
N ASN A 328 15.76 -24.98 -20.39
CA ASN A 328 15.24 -26.11 -19.66
C ASN A 328 14.13 -25.65 -18.72
N LEU A 329 12.88 -25.97 -19.07
CA LEU A 329 11.68 -25.58 -18.31
C LEU A 329 11.56 -26.26 -16.94
N ASP A 330 12.27 -27.37 -16.70
CA ASP A 330 12.30 -28.00 -15.37
C ASP A 330 13.06 -27.16 -14.32
N LYS A 331 13.99 -26.31 -14.76
CA LYS A 331 14.78 -25.40 -13.89
C LYS A 331 14.33 -23.95 -13.90
N VAL A 332 13.42 -23.58 -14.82
CA VAL A 332 12.79 -22.26 -14.78
C VAL A 332 11.73 -22.26 -13.70
N VAL A 333 11.86 -21.39 -12.69
CA VAL A 333 10.87 -21.28 -11.61
C VAL A 333 9.90 -20.16 -11.92
N VAL A 334 8.61 -20.46 -11.85
CA VAL A 334 7.52 -19.53 -12.13
C VAL A 334 6.61 -19.40 -10.93
N ILE A 335 6.03 -18.21 -10.77
CA ILE A 335 4.98 -17.95 -9.77
C ILE A 335 3.64 -18.26 -10.44
N THR A 336 2.95 -19.28 -9.92
CA THR A 336 1.66 -19.69 -10.47
C THR A 336 0.48 -19.16 -9.68
N GLY A 337 0.68 -18.68 -8.45
CA GLY A 337 -0.36 -18.06 -7.65
C GLY A 337 0.22 -17.26 -6.50
N TYR A 338 -0.56 -16.33 -5.96
CA TYR A 338 -0.17 -15.50 -4.83
C TYR A 338 -1.40 -15.13 -4.01
N GLY A 339 -1.28 -14.97 -2.70
CA GLY A 339 -2.37 -14.61 -1.80
C GLY A 339 -1.87 -13.77 -0.64
N GLU A 340 -2.75 -12.99 -0.04
CA GLU A 340 -2.39 -12.20 1.14
C GLU A 340 -3.58 -11.99 2.08
N VAL A 341 -3.29 -11.94 3.37
CA VAL A 341 -4.17 -11.37 4.39
C VAL A 341 -3.41 -10.23 5.02
N GLY A 342 -3.87 -9.01 4.84
CA GLY A 342 -3.21 -7.81 5.34
C GLY A 342 -4.18 -6.66 5.59
N PRO A 343 -3.67 -5.43 5.82
CA PRO A 343 -4.50 -4.31 6.29
C PRO A 343 -5.62 -3.86 5.35
N TYR A 344 -5.55 -4.23 4.08
CA TYR A 344 -6.59 -3.96 3.08
C TYR A 344 -7.31 -5.23 2.62
N GLY A 345 -7.37 -6.27 3.47
CA GLY A 345 -8.01 -7.54 3.13
C GLY A 345 -7.05 -8.41 2.33
N ASN A 346 -7.39 -8.66 1.07
CA ASN A 346 -6.63 -9.53 0.18
C ASN A 346 -5.89 -8.78 -0.94
N ALA A 347 -5.27 -9.53 -1.86
CA ALA A 347 -4.38 -8.94 -2.84
C ALA A 347 -5.08 -8.09 -3.91
N GLU A 348 -6.36 -8.36 -4.22
CA GLU A 348 -7.09 -7.51 -5.18
C GLU A 348 -7.57 -6.21 -4.52
N THR A 349 -8.16 -6.28 -3.32
CA THR A 349 -8.64 -5.09 -2.62
C THR A 349 -7.48 -4.16 -2.23
N ARG A 350 -6.33 -4.72 -1.82
CA ARG A 350 -5.10 -3.95 -1.61
C ARG A 350 -4.59 -3.31 -2.90
N TRP A 351 -4.62 -4.02 -4.03
CA TRP A 351 -4.21 -3.50 -5.34
C TRP A 351 -5.08 -2.34 -5.82
N GLU A 352 -6.40 -2.42 -5.63
CA GLU A 352 -7.30 -1.34 -6.03
C GLU A 352 -6.94 -0.03 -5.33
N VAL A 353 -6.73 -0.09 -4.01
CA VAL A 353 -6.32 1.08 -3.24
C VAL A 353 -4.89 1.50 -3.59
N GLU A 354 -3.94 0.58 -3.73
CA GLU A 354 -2.55 0.89 -4.08
C GLU A 354 -2.43 1.60 -5.43
N ALA A 355 -3.13 1.08 -6.45
CA ALA A 355 -3.00 1.53 -7.82
C ALA A 355 -3.94 2.70 -8.16
N TYR A 356 -5.24 2.59 -7.84
CA TYR A 356 -6.26 3.56 -8.25
C TYR A 356 -6.62 4.54 -7.13
N GLY A 357 -6.64 4.06 -5.88
CA GLY A 357 -6.82 4.91 -4.69
C GLY A 357 -8.24 5.06 -4.22
N GLU A 358 -9.11 4.26 -4.80
CA GLU A 358 -10.48 4.05 -4.40
C GLU A 358 -10.80 2.58 -4.63
N LEU A 359 -11.81 2.08 -3.91
CA LEU A 359 -12.33 0.74 -4.12
C LEU A 359 -13.35 0.75 -5.26
N SER A 360 -13.36 -0.28 -6.09
CA SER A 360 -14.46 -0.54 -7.01
C SER A 360 -15.70 -1.00 -6.23
N VAL A 361 -16.86 -1.08 -6.88
CA VAL A 361 -18.05 -1.68 -6.24
C VAL A 361 -17.77 -3.13 -5.83
N ALA A 362 -17.05 -3.90 -6.65
CA ALA A 362 -16.66 -5.27 -6.33
C ALA A 362 -15.70 -5.31 -5.12
N GLY A 363 -14.69 -4.44 -5.10
CA GLY A 363 -13.75 -4.33 -3.98
C GLY A 363 -14.43 -3.91 -2.67
N CYS A 364 -15.41 -2.99 -2.72
CA CYS A 364 -16.24 -2.64 -1.57
C CYS A 364 -17.08 -3.82 -1.08
N ILE A 365 -17.69 -4.60 -1.97
CA ILE A 365 -18.47 -5.79 -1.59
C ILE A 365 -17.57 -6.84 -0.94
N GLU A 366 -16.39 -7.06 -1.52
CA GLU A 366 -15.41 -8.03 -1.01
C GLU A 366 -14.93 -7.64 0.38
N LEU A 367 -14.54 -6.38 0.60
CA LEU A 367 -14.19 -5.90 1.95
C LEU A 367 -15.37 -5.89 2.91
N ALA A 368 -16.57 -5.51 2.46
CA ALA A 368 -17.77 -5.56 3.30
C ALA A 368 -18.08 -7.00 3.74
N TRP A 369 -17.85 -7.99 2.86
CA TRP A 369 -17.99 -9.40 3.20
C TRP A 369 -16.89 -9.84 4.18
N ILE A 370 -15.62 -9.50 3.91
CA ILE A 370 -14.47 -9.82 4.79
C ILE A 370 -14.71 -9.28 6.20
N MET A 371 -15.16 -8.03 6.31
CA MET A 371 -15.44 -7.33 7.56
C MET A 371 -16.77 -7.75 8.22
N GLY A 372 -17.55 -8.64 7.60
CA GLY A 372 -18.82 -9.11 8.13
C GLY A 372 -19.93 -8.05 8.17
N LEU A 373 -19.87 -7.03 7.33
CA LEU A 373 -20.88 -5.97 7.21
C LEU A 373 -22.10 -6.43 6.40
N ILE A 374 -21.85 -7.32 5.43
CA ILE A 374 -22.87 -7.94 4.60
C ILE A 374 -22.72 -9.46 4.64
N ARG A 375 -23.81 -10.15 4.36
CA ARG A 375 -23.82 -11.60 4.09
C ARG A 375 -24.79 -11.89 2.96
N HIS A 376 -24.56 -12.99 2.26
CA HIS A 376 -25.51 -13.43 1.24
C HIS A 376 -26.70 -14.12 1.91
N ALA A 377 -27.91 -13.85 1.43
CA ALA A 377 -29.14 -14.51 1.83
C ALA A 377 -29.82 -15.14 0.62
N ASN A 378 -30.39 -16.33 0.82
CA ASN A 378 -31.20 -17.01 -0.18
C ASN A 378 -32.37 -17.72 0.53
N GLY A 379 -33.52 -17.07 0.59
CA GLY A 379 -34.68 -17.56 1.36
C GLY A 379 -35.70 -16.47 1.67
N PRO A 380 -36.66 -16.72 2.57
CA PRO A 380 -37.67 -15.73 2.95
C PRO A 380 -37.02 -14.52 3.65
N GLN A 381 -37.31 -13.33 3.17
CA GLN A 381 -36.81 -12.09 3.75
C GLN A 381 -37.57 -11.74 5.04
N ALA A 382 -36.81 -11.37 6.08
CA ALA A 382 -37.36 -10.94 7.34
C ALA A 382 -38.27 -9.71 7.16
N GLY A 383 -39.51 -9.80 7.62
CA GLY A 383 -40.49 -8.70 7.60
C GLY A 383 -41.40 -8.63 6.37
N THR A 384 -41.03 -9.21 5.22
CA THR A 384 -41.87 -9.17 3.99
C THR A 384 -42.47 -10.53 3.60
N GLY A 385 -41.85 -11.64 4.04
CA GLY A 385 -42.27 -13.00 3.67
C GLY A 385 -42.02 -13.37 2.21
N GLN A 386 -41.46 -12.46 1.40
CA GLN A 386 -41.08 -12.72 0.01
C GLN A 386 -39.72 -13.41 -0.05
N HIS A 387 -39.54 -14.28 -1.03
CA HIS A 387 -38.26 -14.93 -1.28
C HIS A 387 -37.26 -13.91 -1.85
N TYR A 388 -36.11 -13.75 -1.19
CA TYR A 388 -35.04 -12.86 -1.60
C TYR A 388 -33.73 -13.64 -1.80
N THR A 389 -32.99 -13.28 -2.84
CA THR A 389 -31.65 -13.80 -3.13
C THR A 389 -30.74 -12.63 -3.41
N GLY A 390 -29.71 -12.43 -2.59
CA GLY A 390 -28.76 -11.34 -2.74
C GLY A 390 -28.08 -10.96 -1.43
N TRP A 391 -27.44 -9.79 -1.41
CA TRP A 391 -26.80 -9.27 -0.20
C TRP A 391 -27.82 -8.76 0.80
N VAL A 392 -27.56 -9.04 2.08
CA VAL A 392 -28.26 -8.41 3.21
C VAL A 392 -27.23 -7.81 4.16
N ASP A 393 -27.62 -6.73 4.82
CA ASP A 393 -26.88 -6.16 5.93
C ASP A 393 -26.79 -7.20 7.06
N ALA A 394 -25.57 -7.49 7.53
CA ALA A 394 -25.35 -8.60 8.46
C ALA A 394 -26.02 -8.38 9.82
N LYS A 395 -26.20 -7.12 10.26
CA LYS A 395 -26.79 -6.78 11.56
C LYS A 395 -28.31 -6.71 11.50
N SER A 396 -28.85 -6.00 10.52
CA SER A 396 -30.30 -5.74 10.40
C SER A 396 -31.05 -6.79 9.59
N GLY A 397 -30.38 -7.51 8.69
CA GLY A 397 -31.00 -8.44 7.75
C GLY A 397 -31.74 -7.77 6.59
N GLU A 398 -31.63 -6.45 6.45
CA GLU A 398 -32.21 -5.68 5.36
C GLU A 398 -31.54 -6.03 4.02
N ALA A 399 -32.31 -6.11 2.93
CA ALA A 399 -31.76 -6.32 1.59
C ALA A 399 -30.93 -5.11 1.13
N VAL A 400 -29.76 -5.37 0.55
CA VAL A 400 -28.87 -4.34 0.02
C VAL A 400 -28.49 -4.71 -1.41
N ARG A 401 -28.64 -3.76 -2.34
CA ARG A 401 -28.22 -3.94 -3.74
C ARG A 401 -26.73 -3.61 -3.87
N ASP A 402 -26.04 -4.21 -4.83
CA ASP A 402 -24.61 -3.97 -5.12
C ASP A 402 -24.26 -2.48 -5.21
N VAL A 403 -25.07 -1.69 -5.92
CA VAL A 403 -24.87 -0.25 -6.12
C VAL A 403 -25.00 0.58 -4.84
N ASP A 404 -25.72 0.07 -3.83
CA ASP A 404 -25.95 0.76 -2.56
C ASP A 404 -24.87 0.41 -1.53
N ILE A 405 -24.09 -0.66 -1.74
CA ILE A 405 -23.05 -1.13 -0.80
C ILE A 405 -21.93 -0.09 -0.66
N LYS A 406 -21.42 0.46 -1.78
CA LYS A 406 -20.35 1.47 -1.74
C LYS A 406 -20.79 2.74 -0.97
N PRO A 407 -21.91 3.41 -1.31
CA PRO A 407 -22.39 4.56 -0.53
C PRO A 407 -22.70 4.26 0.94
N ARG A 408 -23.13 3.04 1.27
CA ARG A 408 -23.54 2.66 2.63
C ARG A 408 -22.36 2.29 3.54
N TYR A 409 -21.34 1.62 3.01
CA TYR A 409 -20.28 1.01 3.84
C TYR A 409 -18.87 1.53 3.55
N GLU A 410 -18.60 2.19 2.41
CA GLU A 410 -17.22 2.58 2.04
C GLU A 410 -16.56 3.46 3.11
N GLN A 411 -17.28 4.41 3.70
CA GLN A 411 -16.73 5.25 4.75
C GLN A 411 -16.25 4.41 5.96
N TYR A 412 -17.09 3.49 6.45
CA TYR A 412 -16.74 2.60 7.54
C TYR A 412 -15.57 1.68 7.18
N ILE A 413 -15.57 1.14 5.94
CA ILE A 413 -14.47 0.30 5.44
C ILE A 413 -13.15 1.09 5.47
N LEU A 414 -13.12 2.31 4.96
CA LEU A 414 -11.90 3.12 4.91
C LEU A 414 -11.42 3.58 6.30
N GLU A 415 -12.33 3.78 7.25
CA GLU A 415 -12.00 4.10 8.65
C GLU A 415 -11.40 2.90 9.40
N HIS A 416 -11.78 1.68 9.04
CA HIS A 416 -11.42 0.42 9.71
C HIS A 416 -10.55 -0.52 8.86
N THR A 417 -9.82 0.03 7.89
CA THR A 417 -8.80 -0.68 7.09
C THR A 417 -7.50 0.13 7.02
N GLY A 418 -6.40 -0.53 6.65
CA GLY A 418 -5.11 0.10 6.47
C GLY A 418 -4.43 0.55 7.78
N ILE A 419 -3.58 1.57 7.67
CA ILE A 419 -2.85 2.17 8.79
C ILE A 419 -3.78 3.09 9.57
N ARG A 420 -4.10 2.71 10.81
CA ARG A 420 -5.04 3.41 11.68
C ARG A 420 -4.68 3.27 13.16
N LEU A 421 -5.45 3.91 14.02
CA LEU A 421 -5.28 3.78 15.47
C LEU A 421 -5.41 2.31 15.89
N ILE A 422 -4.65 1.92 16.91
CA ILE A 422 -4.73 0.56 17.44
C ILE A 422 -6.12 0.33 18.04
N GLU A 423 -6.79 -0.71 17.56
CA GLU A 423 -8.10 -1.16 18.02
C GLU A 423 -7.90 -2.35 18.98
N PRO A 424 -8.08 -2.18 20.30
CA PRO A 424 -7.76 -3.20 21.29
C PRO A 424 -8.40 -4.57 21.03
N GLU A 425 -9.58 -4.60 20.41
CA GLU A 425 -10.34 -5.81 20.07
C GLU A 425 -9.59 -6.70 19.07
N LEU A 426 -8.72 -6.12 18.23
CA LEU A 426 -7.94 -6.85 17.22
C LEU A 426 -6.56 -7.29 17.73
N VAL A 427 -6.14 -6.79 18.90
CA VAL A 427 -4.78 -6.98 19.44
C VAL A 427 -4.81 -7.50 20.87
N LEU A 428 -5.70 -8.47 21.13
CA LEU A 428 -5.80 -9.19 22.41
C LEU A 428 -6.03 -8.27 23.62
N GLY A 429 -6.78 -7.19 23.43
CA GLY A 429 -7.09 -6.22 24.49
C GLY A 429 -5.98 -5.21 24.76
N TYR A 430 -4.93 -5.15 23.93
CA TYR A 430 -3.86 -4.17 24.08
C TYR A 430 -4.35 -2.75 23.79
N ASP A 431 -4.39 -1.93 24.84
CA ASP A 431 -4.59 -0.48 24.76
C ASP A 431 -3.25 0.25 25.00
N PRO A 432 -2.66 0.89 23.96
CA PRO A 432 -1.43 1.67 24.09
C PRO A 432 -1.51 2.79 25.14
N ALA A 433 -2.69 3.35 25.40
CA ALA A 433 -2.87 4.39 26.42
C ALA A 433 -2.77 3.84 27.84
N LYS A 434 -3.02 2.54 28.03
CA LYS A 434 -3.08 1.84 29.32
C LYS A 434 -2.18 0.59 29.34
N LYS A 435 -0.97 0.68 28.76
CA LYS A 435 -0.03 -0.44 28.77
C LYS A 435 0.27 -0.87 30.21
N GLN A 436 -0.09 -2.11 30.56
CA GLN A 436 0.09 -2.62 31.91
C GLN A 436 1.58 -2.94 32.16
N ALA A 437 2.10 -2.48 33.29
CA ALA A 437 3.41 -2.82 33.82
C ALA A 437 3.27 -3.27 35.27
N LEU A 438 4.14 -4.16 35.73
CA LEU A 438 4.23 -4.53 37.14
C LEU A 438 5.41 -3.83 37.78
N ARG A 439 5.17 -3.12 38.89
CA ARG A 439 6.23 -2.51 39.71
C ARG A 439 6.40 -3.32 40.98
N GLU A 440 7.65 -3.68 41.27
CA GLU A 440 7.99 -4.31 42.53
C GLU A 440 8.02 -3.25 43.64
N VAL A 441 7.29 -3.51 44.72
CA VAL A 441 7.17 -2.63 45.89
C VAL A 441 7.42 -3.46 47.13
N GLN A 442 8.19 -2.92 48.07
CA GLN A 442 8.38 -3.52 49.38
C GLN A 442 7.27 -3.07 50.34
N ILE A 443 6.67 -4.02 51.04
CA ILE A 443 5.68 -3.76 52.07
C ILE A 443 6.35 -3.10 53.29
N GLU A 444 5.85 -1.94 53.72
CA GLU A 444 6.44 -1.15 54.82
C GLU A 444 5.86 -1.49 56.21
N HIS A 445 4.71 -2.16 56.25
CA HIS A 445 3.98 -2.58 57.45
C HIS A 445 3.26 -3.90 57.19
N ASP A 446 3.02 -4.72 58.20
CA ASP A 446 2.31 -5.98 58.03
C ASP A 446 0.91 -5.74 57.44
N MET A 447 0.54 -6.52 56.42
CA MET A 447 -0.75 -6.42 55.75
C MET A 447 -1.86 -7.09 56.57
N GLU A 448 -3.11 -6.78 56.27
CA GLU A 448 -4.24 -7.54 56.79
C GLU A 448 -4.22 -8.98 56.25
N PRO A 449 -4.57 -10.00 57.07
CA PRO A 449 -4.72 -11.35 56.59
C PRO A 449 -5.82 -11.46 55.54
N PHE A 450 -5.66 -12.36 54.59
CA PHE A 450 -6.71 -12.77 53.66
C PHE A 450 -6.83 -14.29 53.60
N GLU A 451 -7.99 -14.78 53.18
CA GLU A 451 -8.25 -16.21 53.03
C GLU A 451 -7.70 -16.75 51.71
N ALA A 452 -7.11 -17.93 51.75
CA ALA A 452 -6.56 -18.67 50.62
C ALA A 452 -6.80 -20.17 50.79
N SER A 453 -6.58 -20.93 49.71
CA SER A 453 -6.55 -22.40 49.80
C SER A 453 -5.31 -22.89 50.57
N ALA A 454 -5.36 -24.13 51.06
CA ALA A 454 -4.19 -24.75 51.70
C ALA A 454 -2.98 -24.81 50.76
N GLU A 455 -3.21 -25.07 49.47
CA GLU A 455 -2.18 -25.12 48.44
C GLU A 455 -1.53 -23.75 48.22
N ASP A 456 -2.34 -22.70 48.08
CA ASP A 456 -1.87 -21.33 47.90
C ASP A 456 -1.11 -20.84 49.13
N ALA A 457 -1.60 -21.12 50.34
CA ALA A 457 -0.93 -20.73 51.58
C ALA A 457 0.49 -21.34 51.66
N VAL A 458 0.63 -22.62 51.32
CA VAL A 458 1.94 -23.28 51.22
C VAL A 458 2.81 -22.63 50.13
N ALA A 459 2.24 -22.31 48.97
CA ALA A 459 2.96 -21.66 47.87
C ALA A 459 3.47 -20.26 48.27
N TYR A 460 2.64 -19.42 48.89
CA TYR A 460 3.02 -18.09 49.38
C TYR A 460 4.12 -18.17 50.43
N LYS A 461 4.01 -19.10 51.40
CA LYS A 461 5.04 -19.32 52.42
C LYS A 461 6.36 -19.78 51.81
N LYS A 462 6.30 -20.67 50.82
CA LYS A 462 7.49 -21.16 50.09
C LYS A 462 8.20 -20.04 49.33
N SER A 463 7.46 -19.12 48.70
CA SER A 463 8.04 -18.02 47.94
C SER A 463 8.60 -16.88 48.81
N ASN A 464 8.01 -16.64 50.00
CA ASN A 464 8.31 -15.45 50.82
C ASN A 464 9.03 -15.76 52.15
N GLY A 465 9.13 -17.04 52.53
CA GLY A 465 9.82 -17.50 53.74
C GLY A 465 9.27 -16.85 55.01
N ASP A 466 10.16 -16.23 55.79
CA ASP A 466 9.80 -15.59 57.06
C ASP A 466 9.00 -14.29 56.90
N ARG A 467 8.80 -13.81 55.66
CA ARG A 467 8.07 -12.56 55.39
C ARG A 467 6.58 -12.77 55.12
N VAL A 468 6.06 -13.98 55.33
CA VAL A 468 4.65 -14.32 55.24
C VAL A 468 4.30 -15.29 56.36
N ASP A 469 3.21 -15.01 57.08
CA ASP A 469 2.60 -15.95 58.03
C ASP A 469 1.39 -16.64 57.40
N VAL A 470 1.24 -17.94 57.66
CA VAL A 470 0.09 -18.73 57.22
C VAL A 470 -0.43 -19.59 58.35
N TRP A 471 -1.75 -19.70 58.51
CA TRP A 471 -2.38 -20.58 59.51
C TRP A 471 -3.75 -21.10 59.03
N GLU A 472 -4.14 -22.27 59.51
CA GLU A 472 -5.44 -22.87 59.22
C GLU A 472 -6.54 -22.18 60.05
N ASN A 473 -7.68 -21.90 59.41
CA ASN A 473 -8.85 -21.34 60.08
C ASN A 473 -9.66 -22.44 60.77
N GLY A 474 -10.37 -22.09 61.85
CA GLY A 474 -11.11 -23.05 62.68
C GLY A 474 -12.34 -23.68 62.01
N ASP A 475 -12.62 -23.35 60.74
CA ASP A 475 -13.68 -23.91 59.90
C ASP A 475 -13.26 -25.21 59.17
N GLY A 476 -11.97 -25.59 59.26
CA GLY A 476 -11.43 -26.85 58.74
C GLY A 476 -11.31 -26.92 57.22
N GLY A 477 -11.28 -25.77 56.54
CA GLY A 477 -11.19 -25.72 55.07
C GLY A 477 -10.50 -24.51 54.46
N SER A 478 -10.35 -23.40 55.19
CA SER A 478 -9.70 -22.19 54.71
C SER A 478 -8.39 -21.88 55.45
N TRP A 479 -7.43 -21.25 54.78
CA TRP A 479 -6.16 -20.81 55.38
C TRP A 479 -6.08 -19.29 55.33
N SER A 480 -5.59 -18.67 56.40
CA SER A 480 -5.28 -17.24 56.41
C SER A 480 -3.81 -17.01 56.06
N VAL A 481 -3.55 -16.01 55.22
CA VAL A 481 -2.22 -15.59 54.77
C VAL A 481 -1.99 -14.12 55.12
N ARG A 482 -0.88 -13.80 55.78
CA ARG A 482 -0.48 -12.42 56.12
C ARG A 482 0.91 -12.13 55.59
N PHE A 483 1.04 -11.18 54.67
CA PHE A 483 2.34 -10.65 54.25
C PHE A 483 2.88 -9.67 55.30
N LEU A 484 4.12 -9.87 55.73
CA LEU A 484 4.79 -9.05 56.75
C LEU A 484 5.63 -7.94 56.12
N LYS A 485 6.01 -6.97 56.95
CA LYS A 485 6.96 -5.92 56.59
C LYS A 485 8.22 -6.51 55.96
N GLY A 486 8.60 -5.95 54.81
CA GLY A 486 9.77 -6.36 54.04
C GLY A 486 9.48 -7.38 52.95
N ALA A 487 8.28 -7.97 52.89
CA ALA A 487 7.84 -8.78 51.74
C ALA A 487 7.78 -7.93 50.46
N LEU A 488 8.01 -8.55 49.31
CA LEU A 488 7.96 -7.91 47.99
C LEU A 488 6.65 -8.28 47.30
N ILE A 489 5.92 -7.28 46.82
CA ILE A 489 4.71 -7.47 46.01
C ILE A 489 4.86 -6.77 44.67
N ARG A 490 4.11 -7.23 43.68
CA ARG A 490 4.04 -6.60 42.35
C ARG A 490 2.72 -5.88 42.19
N VAL A 491 2.77 -4.57 42.02
CA VAL A 491 1.58 -3.72 41.85
C VAL A 491 1.41 -3.36 40.37
N PRO A 492 0.23 -3.60 39.77
CA PRO A 492 -0.09 -3.12 38.44
C PRO A 492 -0.04 -1.60 38.35
N ALA A 493 0.65 -1.09 37.33
CA ALA A 493 0.68 0.32 36.96
C ALA A 493 0.41 0.44 35.45
N ALA A 494 -0.21 1.55 35.03
CA ALA A 494 -0.39 1.86 33.63
C ALA A 494 0.73 2.80 33.16
N VAL A 495 1.28 2.53 31.97
CA VAL A 495 2.26 3.39 31.29
C VAL A 495 1.69 3.74 29.92
N SER A 496 1.76 5.01 29.53
CA SER A 496 1.35 5.40 28.18
C SER A 496 2.44 5.04 27.17
N ALA A 497 2.07 4.24 26.17
CA ALA A 497 2.91 4.00 25.00
C ALA A 497 2.79 5.17 24.02
N THR A 498 3.82 5.33 23.18
CA THR A 498 3.90 6.40 22.17
C THR A 498 3.55 5.90 20.76
N ARG A 499 3.38 4.59 20.58
CA ARG A 499 3.04 3.94 19.31
C ARG A 499 1.55 3.61 19.36
N LEU A 500 0.75 4.53 18.83
CA LEU A 500 -0.72 4.49 18.88
C LEU A 500 -1.36 3.98 17.58
N VAL A 501 -0.55 3.74 16.55
CA VAL A 501 -0.98 3.49 15.17
C VAL A 501 -0.26 2.25 14.66
N ALA A 502 -0.96 1.41 13.89
CA ALA A 502 -0.43 0.23 13.23
C ALA A 502 -1.20 -0.06 11.92
N GLY A 503 -0.60 -0.87 11.04
CA GLY A 503 -1.29 -1.48 9.89
C GLY A 503 -2.00 -2.75 10.34
N LEU A 504 -3.29 -2.65 10.67
CA LEU A 504 -4.09 -3.75 11.19
C LEU A 504 -4.94 -4.38 10.10
N ILE A 505 -5.16 -5.69 10.16
CA ILE A 505 -6.15 -6.42 9.35
C ILE A 505 -7.53 -5.74 9.49
N PRO A 506 -8.39 -5.73 8.45
CA PRO A 506 -9.71 -5.12 8.50
C PRO A 506 -10.53 -5.53 9.73
N THR A 507 -11.13 -4.56 10.40
CA THR A 507 -11.97 -4.83 11.58
C THR A 507 -13.16 -5.70 11.18
N GLY A 508 -13.40 -6.79 11.92
CA GLY A 508 -14.43 -7.77 11.61
C GLY A 508 -13.98 -8.94 10.73
N TRP A 509 -12.71 -8.97 10.30
CA TRP A 509 -12.10 -10.16 9.72
C TRP A 509 -12.20 -11.33 10.70
N ASP A 510 -12.66 -12.48 10.22
CA ASP A 510 -12.87 -13.67 11.04
C ASP A 510 -12.58 -14.93 10.20
N ALA A 511 -11.69 -15.79 10.71
CA ALA A 511 -11.32 -17.07 10.11
C ALA A 511 -12.52 -18.01 9.89
N SER A 512 -13.54 -17.94 10.76
CA SER A 512 -14.75 -18.77 10.65
C SER A 512 -15.54 -18.45 9.37
N ARG A 513 -15.54 -17.17 8.94
CA ARG A 513 -16.18 -16.73 7.70
C ARG A 513 -15.52 -17.33 6.46
N PHE A 514 -14.22 -17.58 6.53
CA PHE A 514 -13.49 -18.29 5.50
C PHE A 514 -13.67 -19.81 5.58
N GLY A 515 -14.37 -20.34 6.58
CA GLY A 515 -14.68 -21.77 6.73
C GLY A 515 -13.68 -22.55 7.57
N ILE A 516 -12.79 -21.87 8.31
CA ILE A 516 -11.91 -22.53 9.28
C ILE A 516 -12.77 -22.97 10.49
N PRO A 517 -12.72 -24.24 10.91
CA PRO A 517 -13.49 -24.74 12.05
C PRO A 517 -13.11 -24.10 13.39
N ASP A 518 -14.09 -23.96 14.30
CA ASP A 518 -13.91 -23.32 15.62
C ASP A 518 -12.86 -24.02 16.51
N ASP A 519 -12.74 -25.34 16.42
CA ASP A 519 -11.73 -26.12 17.13
C ASP A 519 -10.31 -25.76 16.66
N VAL A 520 -10.12 -25.59 15.35
CA VAL A 520 -8.84 -25.10 14.79
C VAL A 520 -8.58 -23.66 15.22
N ILE A 521 -9.59 -22.77 15.16
CA ILE A 521 -9.45 -21.37 15.55
C ILE A 521 -9.02 -21.23 17.01
N ARG A 522 -9.56 -22.05 17.92
CA ARG A 522 -9.17 -22.04 19.34
C ARG A 522 -7.80 -22.69 19.58
N GLN A 523 -7.36 -23.56 18.68
CA GLN A 523 -6.11 -24.31 18.80
C GLN A 523 -4.88 -23.53 18.32
N VAL A 524 -5.00 -22.73 17.26
CA VAL A 524 -3.82 -22.15 16.60
C VAL A 524 -3.59 -20.68 16.96
N ASP A 525 -2.35 -20.21 16.79
CA ASP A 525 -2.05 -18.78 16.86
C ASP A 525 -2.65 -18.01 15.65
N PRO A 526 -3.06 -16.74 15.79
CA PRO A 526 -3.58 -15.93 14.68
C PRO A 526 -2.73 -15.93 13.41
N VAL A 527 -1.38 -16.00 13.51
CA VAL A 527 -0.50 -16.09 12.34
C VAL A 527 -0.82 -17.30 11.45
N THR A 528 -1.21 -18.41 12.05
CA THR A 528 -1.59 -19.63 11.33
C THR A 528 -2.90 -19.42 10.57
N LEU A 529 -3.87 -18.72 11.16
CA LEU A 529 -5.15 -18.40 10.52
C LEU A 529 -4.95 -17.54 9.27
N TYR A 530 -4.14 -16.48 9.37
CA TYR A 530 -3.81 -15.64 8.22
C TYR A 530 -3.14 -16.46 7.12
N THR A 531 -2.22 -17.35 7.51
CA THR A 531 -1.46 -18.17 6.57
C THR A 531 -2.33 -19.20 5.85
N LEU A 532 -3.28 -19.85 6.53
CA LEU A 532 -4.22 -20.79 5.92
C LEU A 532 -5.07 -20.09 4.84
N VAL A 533 -5.64 -18.93 5.17
CA VAL A 533 -6.45 -18.15 4.22
C VAL A 533 -5.59 -17.66 3.04
N ALA A 534 -4.42 -17.09 3.30
CA ALA A 534 -3.50 -16.64 2.23
C ALA A 534 -3.02 -17.78 1.33
N THR A 535 -2.79 -18.98 1.89
CA THR A 535 -2.39 -20.16 1.12
C THR A 535 -3.50 -20.61 0.18
N VAL A 536 -4.74 -20.69 0.67
CA VAL A 536 -5.88 -21.06 -0.17
C VAL A 536 -6.13 -20.01 -1.25
N GLU A 537 -6.01 -18.72 -0.93
CA GLU A 537 -6.09 -17.67 -1.94
C GLU A 537 -5.01 -17.83 -3.03
N ALA A 538 -3.77 -18.14 -2.64
CA ALA A 538 -2.68 -18.39 -3.57
C ALA A 538 -2.95 -19.62 -4.46
N LEU A 539 -3.50 -20.71 -3.91
CA LEU A 539 -3.86 -21.92 -4.66
C LEU A 539 -5.02 -21.66 -5.63
N VAL A 540 -6.08 -20.97 -5.19
CA VAL A 540 -7.22 -20.61 -6.06
C VAL A 540 -6.77 -19.69 -7.19
N ARG A 541 -5.89 -18.73 -6.92
CA ARG A 541 -5.27 -17.88 -7.97
C ARG A 541 -4.28 -18.63 -8.86
N SER A 542 -3.80 -19.80 -8.44
CA SER A 542 -3.10 -20.79 -9.27
C SER A 542 -4.04 -21.74 -10.01
N GLY A 543 -5.36 -21.53 -9.92
CA GLY A 543 -6.37 -22.38 -10.54
C GLY A 543 -6.50 -23.76 -9.90
N ILE A 544 -6.02 -23.92 -8.66
CA ILE A 544 -6.08 -25.15 -7.86
C ILE A 544 -7.14 -24.94 -6.78
N THR A 545 -8.32 -25.52 -6.98
CA THR A 545 -9.45 -25.40 -6.05
C THR A 545 -9.51 -26.52 -5.02
N ASP A 546 -8.81 -27.62 -5.29
CA ASP A 546 -8.55 -28.71 -4.35
C ASP A 546 -7.06 -29.00 -4.39
N PRO A 547 -6.30 -28.83 -3.29
CA PRO A 547 -4.86 -29.08 -3.27
C PRO A 547 -4.47 -30.49 -3.74
N TYR A 548 -5.33 -31.49 -3.53
CA TYR A 548 -5.04 -32.88 -3.91
C TYR A 548 -5.04 -33.11 -5.42
N GLU A 549 -5.55 -32.17 -6.22
CA GLU A 549 -5.41 -32.17 -7.68
C GLU A 549 -3.93 -32.25 -8.11
N LEU A 550 -3.02 -31.68 -7.31
CA LEU A 550 -1.59 -31.73 -7.62
C LEU A 550 -1.05 -33.16 -7.70
N TYR A 551 -1.65 -34.11 -6.97
CA TYR A 551 -1.25 -35.50 -6.95
C TYR A 551 -1.69 -36.29 -8.20
N GLU A 552 -2.57 -35.72 -9.02
CA GLU A 552 -2.83 -36.23 -10.38
C GLU A 552 -1.61 -36.05 -11.29
N HIS A 553 -0.75 -35.07 -10.97
CA HIS A 553 0.35 -34.68 -11.84
C HIS A 553 1.73 -35.00 -11.27
N PHE A 554 1.88 -34.92 -9.94
CA PHE A 554 3.14 -35.00 -9.22
C PHE A 554 3.07 -36.00 -8.08
N HIS A 555 4.22 -36.56 -7.71
CA HIS A 555 4.29 -37.46 -6.57
C HIS A 555 4.13 -36.69 -5.25
N VAL A 556 3.68 -37.36 -4.18
CA VAL A 556 3.45 -36.72 -2.86
C VAL A 556 4.72 -36.11 -2.26
N SER A 557 5.90 -36.59 -2.65
CA SER A 557 7.20 -36.05 -2.22
C SER A 557 7.70 -34.85 -3.04
N GLU A 558 7.01 -34.48 -4.13
CA GLU A 558 7.44 -33.38 -5.02
C GLU A 558 6.74 -32.04 -4.72
N ILE A 559 5.93 -31.99 -3.67
CA ILE A 559 5.21 -30.79 -3.23
C ILE A 559 5.72 -30.42 -1.84
N GLY A 560 6.29 -29.22 -1.69
CA GLY A 560 6.93 -28.79 -0.46
C GLY A 560 6.48 -27.43 0.06
N ASN A 561 6.99 -27.06 1.24
CA ASN A 561 6.67 -25.82 1.93
C ASN A 561 7.92 -25.17 2.56
N THR A 562 7.99 -23.84 2.45
CA THR A 562 9.08 -22.99 2.95
C THR A 562 8.56 -21.75 3.68
N ILE A 563 7.26 -21.64 3.95
CA ILE A 563 6.68 -20.47 4.63
C ILE A 563 7.44 -20.23 5.95
N GLY A 564 7.83 -18.98 6.16
CA GLY A 564 8.56 -18.56 7.35
C GLY A 564 7.87 -17.44 8.12
N SER A 565 8.47 -17.08 9.24
CA SER A 565 8.07 -15.92 10.05
C SER A 565 9.31 -15.24 10.63
N GLY A 566 9.22 -13.96 10.98
CA GLY A 566 10.27 -13.26 11.71
C GLY A 566 10.29 -13.63 13.18
N ILE A 567 9.11 -13.73 13.81
CA ILE A 567 8.97 -13.94 15.27
C ILE A 567 8.24 -15.25 15.59
N GLY A 568 7.23 -15.64 14.81
CA GLY A 568 6.35 -16.78 15.09
C GLY A 568 5.02 -16.37 15.72
N GLY A 569 4.43 -17.26 16.53
CA GLY A 569 3.12 -17.04 17.16
C GLY A 569 3.17 -16.03 18.31
N GLY A 570 2.70 -14.80 18.05
CA GLY A 570 2.77 -13.69 19.00
C GLY A 570 1.89 -13.89 20.24
N GLN A 571 0.67 -14.40 20.04
CA GLN A 571 -0.25 -14.71 21.14
C GLN A 571 0.29 -15.85 21.99
N ALA A 572 0.75 -16.93 21.34
CA ALA A 572 1.32 -18.08 22.03
C ALA A 572 2.56 -17.71 22.85
N LEU A 573 3.41 -16.79 22.35
CA LEU A 573 4.56 -16.27 23.09
C LEU A 573 4.11 -15.46 24.33
N GLN A 574 3.10 -14.60 24.19
CA GLN A 574 2.55 -13.85 25.32
C GLN A 574 1.94 -14.79 26.36
N ASP A 575 1.20 -15.80 25.92
CA ASP A 575 0.59 -16.80 26.79
C ASP A 575 1.65 -17.59 27.58
N MET A 576 2.70 -18.05 26.89
CA MET A 576 3.77 -18.85 27.49
C MET A 576 4.63 -18.06 28.47
N PHE A 577 5.06 -16.84 28.12
CA PHE A 577 6.00 -16.08 28.94
C PHE A 577 5.33 -15.16 29.95
N ARG A 578 4.22 -14.51 29.58
CA ARG A 578 3.56 -13.53 30.43
C ARG A 578 2.39 -14.14 31.18
N HIS A 579 1.40 -14.70 30.49
CA HIS A 579 0.18 -15.17 31.15
C HIS A 579 0.44 -16.33 32.11
N ARG A 580 1.29 -17.29 31.73
CA ARG A 580 1.72 -18.36 32.63
C ARG A 580 2.49 -17.85 33.86
N SER A 581 3.29 -16.79 33.71
CA SER A 581 3.99 -16.17 34.86
C SER A 581 3.06 -15.43 35.81
N LEU A 582 1.87 -15.06 35.35
CA LEU A 582 0.80 -14.44 36.13
C LEU A 582 -0.23 -15.45 36.62
N ASP A 583 0.06 -16.75 36.47
CA ASP A 583 -0.83 -17.86 36.82
C ASP A 583 -2.23 -17.77 36.18
N LYS A 584 -2.30 -17.21 34.97
CA LYS A 584 -3.51 -17.27 34.15
C LYS A 584 -3.64 -18.66 33.52
N GLU A 585 -4.87 -19.08 33.27
CA GLU A 585 -5.14 -20.30 32.53
C GLU A 585 -4.57 -20.20 31.10
N VAL A 586 -3.67 -21.13 30.76
CA VAL A 586 -3.02 -21.24 29.46
C VAL A 586 -3.06 -22.70 29.04
N ARG A 587 -3.29 -22.93 27.74
CA ARG A 587 -3.35 -24.28 27.16
C ARG A 587 -2.06 -25.07 27.42
N GLY A 588 -2.21 -26.38 27.64
CA GLY A 588 -1.09 -27.26 27.95
C GLY A 588 -0.04 -27.38 26.84
N ASP A 589 -0.46 -27.17 25.60
CA ASP A 589 0.32 -27.33 24.37
C ASP A 589 0.78 -26.00 23.73
N VAL A 590 0.60 -24.86 24.42
CA VAL A 590 0.90 -23.51 23.89
C VAL A 590 2.29 -23.38 23.24
N LEU A 591 3.28 -24.13 23.74
CA LEU A 591 4.65 -24.12 23.23
C LEU A 591 4.70 -24.44 21.73
N GLN A 592 3.89 -25.40 21.26
CA GLN A 592 3.94 -25.81 19.84
C GLN A 592 3.54 -24.66 18.91
N GLU A 593 2.60 -23.81 19.33
CA GLU A 593 2.09 -22.68 18.54
C GLU A 593 3.05 -21.47 18.56
N THR A 594 4.11 -21.51 19.39
CA THR A 594 5.19 -20.51 19.33
C THR A 594 6.15 -20.74 18.17
N PHE A 595 6.28 -21.99 17.68
CA PHE A 595 7.28 -22.33 16.69
C PHE A 595 6.91 -21.82 15.29
N ILE A 596 7.87 -21.19 14.64
CA ILE A 596 7.74 -20.74 13.24
C ILE A 596 7.41 -21.90 12.29
N SER A 597 7.93 -23.10 12.58
CA SER A 597 7.67 -24.31 11.79
C SER A 597 6.22 -24.81 11.88
N THR A 598 5.50 -24.51 12.95
CA THR A 598 4.12 -24.99 13.17
C THR A 598 3.14 -24.35 12.20
N ILE A 599 3.41 -23.11 11.78
CA ILE A 599 2.61 -22.37 10.80
C ILE A 599 2.46 -23.16 9.49
N GLN A 600 3.58 -23.62 8.93
CA GLN A 600 3.57 -24.44 7.71
C GLN A 600 3.14 -25.90 7.98
N ALA A 601 3.31 -26.41 9.19
CA ALA A 601 2.84 -27.73 9.57
C ALA A 601 1.31 -27.79 9.48
N TRP A 602 0.60 -26.79 10.00
CA TRP A 602 -0.86 -26.66 9.88
C TRP A 602 -1.33 -26.57 8.43
N VAL A 603 -0.60 -25.87 7.56
CA VAL A 603 -0.88 -25.87 6.11
C VAL A 603 -0.79 -27.28 5.53
N ASN A 604 0.21 -28.07 5.91
CA ASN A 604 0.33 -29.44 5.42
C ASN A 604 -0.77 -30.35 5.99
N MET A 605 -1.01 -30.27 7.31
CA MET A 605 -1.96 -31.11 8.03
C MET A 605 -3.42 -30.86 7.61
N LEU A 606 -3.78 -29.62 7.30
CA LEU A 606 -5.17 -29.26 7.00
C LEU A 606 -5.48 -29.17 5.51
N LEU A 607 -4.48 -28.99 4.64
CA LEU A 607 -4.70 -28.73 3.21
C LEU A 607 -3.93 -29.68 2.29
N MET A 608 -2.61 -29.77 2.46
CA MET A 608 -1.76 -30.37 1.42
C MET A 608 -1.60 -31.88 1.56
N SER A 609 -1.37 -32.42 2.76
CA SER A 609 -1.00 -33.83 2.99
C SER A 609 0.19 -34.29 2.14
N SER A 610 1.16 -33.42 1.92
CA SER A 610 2.36 -33.73 1.14
C SER A 610 3.43 -34.39 2.01
N ALA A 611 4.28 -35.20 1.37
CA ALA A 611 5.47 -35.82 1.96
C ALA A 611 6.76 -35.22 1.35
N GLY A 612 6.69 -33.99 0.84
CA GLY A 612 7.81 -33.32 0.20
C GLY A 612 8.65 -32.44 1.14
N PRO A 613 9.56 -31.62 0.59
CA PRO A 613 10.49 -30.83 1.38
C PRO A 613 9.81 -29.81 2.29
N VAL A 614 10.21 -29.77 3.56
CA VAL A 614 9.77 -28.78 4.55
C VAL A 614 10.98 -28.03 5.10
N LYS A 615 11.04 -26.71 4.89
CA LYS A 615 12.19 -25.87 5.27
C LYS A 615 11.71 -24.51 5.81
N PRO A 616 11.31 -24.42 7.09
CA PRO A 616 10.92 -23.14 7.68
C PRO A 616 12.11 -22.20 7.71
N VAL A 617 11.90 -20.94 7.36
CA VAL A 617 12.97 -19.93 7.33
C VAL A 617 12.69 -18.78 8.29
N VAL A 618 13.76 -18.17 8.79
CA VAL A 618 13.71 -16.98 9.65
C VAL A 618 14.63 -15.94 9.06
N GLY A 619 14.02 -14.89 8.51
CA GLY A 619 14.73 -13.82 7.81
C GLY A 619 14.45 -12.42 8.34
N ALA A 620 13.88 -12.30 9.54
CA ALA A 620 13.31 -11.05 10.07
C ALA A 620 12.40 -10.37 9.02
N CYS A 621 12.70 -9.14 8.60
CA CYS A 621 11.92 -8.40 7.59
C CYS A 621 12.08 -8.94 6.15
N ALA A 622 13.07 -9.80 5.91
CA ALA A 622 13.40 -10.39 4.61
C ALA A 622 12.94 -11.86 4.48
N THR A 623 12.24 -12.40 5.48
CA THR A 623 11.80 -13.81 5.53
C THR A 623 11.11 -14.28 4.26
N ALA A 624 10.14 -13.53 3.72
CA ALA A 624 9.44 -13.94 2.50
C ALA A 624 10.37 -14.12 1.28
N VAL A 625 11.41 -13.29 1.10
CA VAL A 625 12.37 -13.50 0.01
C VAL A 625 13.26 -14.71 0.29
N LEU A 626 13.73 -14.89 1.52
CA LEU A 626 14.53 -16.06 1.91
C LEU A 626 13.74 -17.37 1.71
N SER A 627 12.44 -17.34 1.97
CA SER A 627 11.51 -18.44 1.72
C SER A 627 11.45 -18.77 0.23
N ILE A 628 11.25 -17.76 -0.61
CA ILE A 628 11.23 -17.90 -2.07
C ILE A 628 12.58 -18.38 -2.61
N ASP A 629 13.70 -17.86 -2.12
CA ASP A 629 15.06 -18.27 -2.49
C ASP A 629 15.28 -19.77 -2.20
N THR A 630 14.90 -20.19 -0.99
CA THR A 630 14.96 -21.60 -0.58
C THR A 630 14.06 -22.49 -1.44
N ALA A 631 12.87 -22.01 -1.82
CA ALA A 631 11.96 -22.72 -2.70
C ALA A 631 12.50 -22.84 -4.14
N VAL A 632 13.10 -21.78 -4.68
CA VAL A 632 13.75 -21.76 -5.99
C VAL A 632 14.86 -22.80 -6.03
N ASP A 633 15.76 -22.81 -5.04
CA ASP A 633 16.82 -23.81 -4.93
C ASP A 633 16.29 -25.24 -4.80
N THR A 634 15.17 -25.42 -4.09
CA THR A 634 14.53 -26.73 -3.91
C THR A 634 13.95 -27.26 -5.22
N ILE A 635 13.34 -26.38 -6.04
CA ILE A 635 12.84 -26.76 -7.37
C ILE A 635 13.99 -27.01 -8.34
N GLN A 636 14.97 -26.11 -8.40
CA GLN A 636 16.12 -26.23 -9.32
C GLN A 636 17.02 -27.44 -9.02
N SER A 637 17.07 -27.89 -7.77
CA SER A 637 17.76 -29.13 -7.38
C SER A 637 16.95 -30.41 -7.65
N GLY A 638 15.71 -30.30 -8.13
CA GLY A 638 14.85 -31.44 -8.44
C GLY A 638 14.17 -32.10 -7.23
N LYS A 639 14.29 -31.51 -6.03
CA LYS A 639 13.67 -32.05 -4.80
C LYS A 639 12.16 -31.81 -4.75
N ALA A 640 11.66 -30.84 -5.51
CA ALA A 640 10.24 -30.55 -5.62
C ALA A 640 9.91 -30.00 -7.01
N LYS A 641 8.65 -30.16 -7.42
CA LYS A 641 8.08 -29.54 -8.62
C LYS A 641 7.16 -28.37 -8.27
N VAL A 642 6.60 -28.36 -7.05
CA VAL A 642 5.73 -27.32 -6.51
C VAL A 642 6.20 -26.95 -5.10
N MET A 643 6.32 -25.66 -4.81
CA MET A 643 6.68 -25.16 -3.49
C MET A 643 5.71 -24.06 -3.08
N ILE A 644 5.20 -24.16 -1.85
CA ILE A 644 4.51 -23.06 -1.18
C ILE A 644 5.57 -22.26 -0.41
N ALA A 645 5.62 -20.95 -0.66
CA ALA A 645 6.61 -20.04 -0.08
C ALA A 645 5.95 -18.75 0.37
N GLY A 646 6.57 -18.01 1.28
CA GLY A 646 6.01 -16.76 1.78
C GLY A 646 6.50 -16.37 3.16
N GLY A 647 5.77 -15.44 3.77
CA GLY A 647 6.07 -14.97 5.12
C GLY A 647 4.83 -14.49 5.86
N VAL A 648 4.89 -14.57 7.19
CA VAL A 648 3.84 -14.08 8.09
C VAL A 648 4.45 -13.49 9.36
N ASP A 649 3.83 -12.45 9.89
CA ASP A 649 4.07 -11.98 11.26
C ASP A 649 2.82 -11.25 11.79
N ASP A 650 2.59 -11.35 13.09
CA ASP A 650 1.49 -10.65 13.76
C ASP A 650 1.95 -9.35 14.44
N PHE A 651 1.00 -8.49 14.81
CA PHE A 651 1.22 -7.31 15.65
C PHE A 651 0.70 -7.58 17.07
N PHE A 652 1.55 -7.38 18.08
CA PHE A 652 1.20 -7.58 19.49
C PHE A 652 1.98 -6.62 20.41
N GLU A 653 1.53 -6.47 21.66
CA GLU A 653 2.02 -5.46 22.63
C GLU A 653 3.55 -5.47 22.76
N GLU A 654 4.13 -6.65 23.04
CA GLU A 654 5.56 -6.78 23.33
C GLU A 654 6.40 -6.43 22.11
N SER A 655 6.02 -6.86 20.90
CA SER A 655 6.70 -6.47 19.64
C SER A 655 6.70 -4.96 19.45
N SER A 656 5.55 -4.31 19.62
CA SER A 656 5.40 -2.86 19.44
C SER A 656 6.27 -2.08 20.44
N ALA A 657 6.29 -2.52 21.70
CA ALA A 657 7.13 -1.93 22.74
C ALA A 657 8.63 -2.09 22.46
N GLU A 658 9.08 -3.26 22.00
CA GLU A 658 10.49 -3.50 21.73
C GLU A 658 10.98 -2.75 20.48
N PHE A 659 10.20 -2.71 19.39
CA PHE A 659 10.54 -1.87 18.23
C PHE A 659 10.56 -0.37 18.57
N ALA A 660 9.69 0.06 19.49
CA ALA A 660 9.71 1.43 20.01
C ALA A 660 11.01 1.73 20.78
N SER A 661 11.44 0.82 21.65
CA SER A 661 12.70 0.90 22.41
C SER A 661 13.94 0.92 21.51
N MET A 662 13.90 0.21 20.37
CA MET A 662 14.96 0.25 19.36
C MET A 662 14.99 1.55 18.54
N GLY A 663 13.98 2.42 18.69
CA GLY A 663 13.84 3.63 17.88
C GLY A 663 13.54 3.34 16.40
N ALA A 664 12.99 2.16 16.09
CA ALA A 664 12.77 1.71 14.72
C ALA A 664 11.41 2.17 14.16
N THR A 665 10.37 2.18 15.01
CA THR A 665 9.01 2.60 14.66
C THR A 665 8.77 4.09 14.86
N SER A 666 7.90 4.67 14.03
CA SER A 666 7.47 6.07 14.14
C SER A 666 6.76 6.34 15.47
N ASN A 667 7.11 7.43 16.15
CA ASN A 667 6.40 7.90 17.34
C ASN A 667 5.09 8.60 16.91
N ALA A 668 3.94 7.97 17.15
CA ALA A 668 2.64 8.47 16.70
C ALA A 668 2.26 9.80 17.39
N VAL A 669 2.65 9.99 18.66
CA VAL A 669 2.38 11.23 19.41
C VAL A 669 3.11 12.41 18.76
N ASP A 670 4.40 12.24 18.45
CA ASP A 670 5.20 13.28 17.77
C ASP A 670 4.66 13.60 16.37
N GLU A 671 4.13 12.58 15.68
CA GLU A 671 3.59 12.71 14.33
C GLU A 671 2.26 13.46 14.33
N MET A 672 1.36 13.14 15.25
CA MET A 672 0.11 13.88 15.45
C MET A 672 0.38 15.33 15.88
N ALA A 673 1.41 15.58 16.71
CA ALA A 673 1.83 16.93 17.08
C ALA A 673 2.33 17.75 15.87
N LYS A 674 2.81 17.09 14.81
CA LYS A 674 3.17 17.71 13.52
C LYS A 674 1.97 17.81 12.55
N GLY A 675 0.77 17.45 13.00
CA GLY A 675 -0.47 17.49 12.22
C GLY A 675 -0.62 16.33 11.23
N ARG A 676 0.07 15.20 11.44
CA ARG A 676 -0.04 14.02 10.57
C ARG A 676 -1.22 13.13 10.97
N THR A 677 -1.99 12.68 9.98
CA THR A 677 -2.99 11.62 10.17
C THR A 677 -2.32 10.23 10.17
N PRO A 678 -2.92 9.19 10.79
CA PRO A 678 -2.39 7.83 10.78
C PRO A 678 -1.99 7.33 9.37
N SER A 679 -2.85 7.58 8.38
CA SER A 679 -2.67 7.18 6.99
C SER A 679 -1.45 7.80 6.29
N GLU A 680 -0.85 8.87 6.82
CA GLU A 680 0.36 9.52 6.27
C GLU A 680 1.62 9.37 7.15
N MET A 681 1.55 8.55 8.21
CA MET A 681 2.68 8.31 9.10
C MET A 681 3.75 7.41 8.45
N CYS A 682 3.36 6.47 7.58
CA CYS A 682 4.30 5.72 6.76
C CYS A 682 4.53 6.43 5.43
N ARG A 683 5.69 7.04 5.26
CA ARG A 683 6.01 7.88 4.08
C ARG A 683 7.44 7.64 3.59
N PRO A 684 7.69 6.48 2.96
CA PRO A 684 9.02 6.10 2.47
C PRO A 684 9.62 7.14 1.53
N CYS A 685 10.94 7.26 1.55
CA CYS A 685 11.75 8.14 0.71
C CYS A 685 11.46 9.65 0.88
N THR A 686 10.63 10.07 1.85
CA THR A 686 10.33 11.49 2.08
C THR A 686 11.36 12.18 2.97
N SER A 687 11.43 13.51 2.88
CA SER A 687 12.32 14.34 3.71
C SER A 687 11.99 14.30 5.20
N THR A 688 10.73 14.01 5.55
CA THR A 688 10.25 13.97 6.93
C THR A 688 10.01 12.55 7.47
N ARG A 689 10.45 11.51 6.76
CA ARG A 689 10.36 10.11 7.21
C ARG A 689 11.08 9.91 8.55
N ASN A 690 10.46 9.18 9.47
CA ASN A 690 10.91 9.15 10.87
C ASN A 690 10.70 7.81 11.59
N GLY A 691 10.79 6.70 10.85
CA GLY A 691 10.53 5.37 11.39
C GLY A 691 9.52 4.62 10.55
N PHE A 692 9.51 3.29 10.68
CA PHE A 692 8.53 2.46 10.00
C PHE A 692 7.22 2.40 10.78
N MET A 693 6.14 2.08 10.07
CA MET A 693 4.84 1.78 10.66
C MET A 693 4.70 0.26 10.76
N GLU A 694 4.56 -0.30 11.96
CA GLU A 694 4.40 -1.74 12.14
C GLU A 694 3.04 -2.20 11.59
N GLY A 695 2.99 -3.39 11.02
CA GLY A 695 1.74 -4.03 10.60
C GLY A 695 1.76 -5.54 10.84
N GLN A 696 0.70 -6.20 10.41
CA GLN A 696 0.50 -7.64 10.53
C GLN A 696 -0.08 -8.24 9.24
N GLY A 697 0.09 -9.54 9.07
CA GLY A 697 -0.51 -10.29 7.97
C GLY A 697 0.38 -11.42 7.45
N ALA A 698 -0.16 -12.17 6.49
CA ALA A 698 0.50 -13.28 5.81
C ALA A 698 0.47 -13.06 4.30
N GLY A 699 1.58 -13.31 3.61
CA GLY A 699 1.64 -13.35 2.16
C GLY A 699 2.26 -14.65 1.68
N VAL A 700 1.57 -15.35 0.78
CA VAL A 700 1.94 -16.69 0.30
C VAL A 700 1.97 -16.70 -1.23
N VAL A 701 2.92 -17.41 -1.80
CA VAL A 701 3.04 -17.65 -3.24
C VAL A 701 3.17 -19.15 -3.52
N VAL A 702 2.63 -19.58 -4.66
CA VAL A 702 2.82 -20.91 -5.21
C VAL A 702 3.86 -20.82 -6.30
N LEU A 703 4.96 -21.55 -6.13
CA LEU A 703 6.07 -21.64 -7.08
C LEU A 703 6.04 -23.02 -7.73
N MET A 704 6.24 -23.06 -9.04
CA MET A 704 6.39 -24.31 -9.78
C MET A 704 7.60 -24.25 -10.71
N SER A 705 8.13 -25.41 -11.08
CA SER A 705 8.89 -25.47 -12.34
C SER A 705 7.96 -25.08 -13.51
N ALA A 706 8.49 -24.39 -14.52
CA ALA A 706 7.68 -23.96 -15.67
C ALA A 706 7.06 -25.17 -16.38
N SER A 707 7.80 -26.27 -16.50
CA SER A 707 7.29 -27.54 -17.03
C SER A 707 6.08 -28.06 -16.25
N ALA A 708 6.13 -28.03 -14.91
CA ALA A 708 5.01 -28.40 -14.05
C ALA A 708 3.79 -27.48 -14.24
N ALA A 709 4.01 -26.16 -14.25
CA ALA A 709 2.95 -25.17 -14.47
C ALA A 709 2.26 -25.35 -15.83
N ILE A 710 3.04 -25.59 -16.89
CA ILE A 710 2.51 -25.84 -18.24
C ILE A 710 1.77 -27.18 -18.31
N LYS A 711 2.31 -28.23 -17.66
CA LYS A 711 1.69 -29.57 -17.60
C LYS A 711 0.29 -29.51 -16.99
N CYS A 712 0.14 -28.86 -15.82
CA CYS A 712 -1.15 -28.72 -15.16
C CYS A 712 -2.02 -27.60 -15.77
N GLY A 713 -1.44 -26.68 -16.55
CA GLY A 713 -2.13 -25.53 -17.13
C GLY A 713 -2.40 -24.40 -16.12
N ALA A 714 -1.57 -24.29 -15.08
CA ALA A 714 -1.67 -23.22 -14.09
C ALA A 714 -1.32 -21.85 -14.72
N PRO A 715 -1.95 -20.75 -14.27
CA PRO A 715 -1.53 -19.41 -14.69
C PRO A 715 -0.08 -19.16 -14.33
N ILE A 716 0.62 -18.36 -15.13
CA ILE A 716 2.00 -17.94 -14.86
C ILE A 716 2.02 -16.43 -14.73
N TYR A 717 2.17 -15.92 -13.50
CA TYR A 717 2.17 -14.48 -13.22
C TYR A 717 3.53 -13.83 -13.47
N GLY A 718 4.60 -14.60 -13.39
CA GLY A 718 5.96 -14.13 -13.62
C GLY A 718 6.98 -15.24 -13.39
N ILE A 719 8.19 -15.01 -13.90
CA ILE A 719 9.34 -15.90 -13.79
C ILE A 719 10.25 -15.36 -12.69
N ILE A 720 10.72 -16.21 -11.77
CA ILE A 720 11.82 -15.84 -10.87
C ILE A 720 13.13 -15.98 -11.67
N GLY A 721 13.62 -14.86 -12.22
CA GLY A 721 14.87 -14.84 -12.98
C GLY A 721 16.11 -14.91 -12.09
N LEU A 722 16.03 -14.33 -10.90
CA LEU A 722 17.07 -14.37 -9.86
C LEU A 722 16.40 -14.37 -8.49
N SER A 723 16.91 -15.19 -7.58
CA SER A 723 16.77 -14.99 -6.14
C SER A 723 18.17 -14.96 -5.52
N ALA A 724 18.37 -14.08 -4.56
CA ALA A 724 19.64 -13.96 -3.86
C ALA A 724 19.45 -13.45 -2.44
N THR A 725 20.30 -13.95 -1.54
CA THR A 725 20.45 -13.47 -0.17
C THR A 725 21.92 -13.13 0.10
N ALA A 726 22.17 -12.12 0.94
CA ALA A 726 23.50 -11.63 1.23
C ALA A 726 23.60 -11.03 2.64
N THR A 727 24.66 -11.41 3.35
CA THR A 727 25.17 -10.67 4.52
C THR A 727 25.99 -9.46 4.09
N ASP A 728 26.31 -8.58 5.04
CA ASP A 728 26.97 -7.32 4.73
C ASP A 728 28.48 -7.38 5.01
N LYS A 729 28.88 -7.11 6.25
CA LYS A 729 30.29 -6.98 6.68
C LYS A 729 30.41 -6.95 8.20
N GLN A 730 31.63 -6.91 8.73
CA GLN A 730 31.86 -6.70 10.16
C GLN A 730 31.14 -5.43 10.66
N GLY A 731 30.40 -5.57 11.77
CA GLY A 731 29.66 -4.48 12.40
C GLY A 731 29.26 -4.82 13.83
N ARG A 732 28.67 -3.83 14.51
CA ARG A 732 28.15 -3.95 15.89
C ARG A 732 26.69 -3.48 16.02
N SER A 733 26.05 -3.14 14.91
CA SER A 733 24.63 -2.76 14.86
C SER A 733 23.87 -3.78 14.03
N VAL A 734 23.17 -4.69 14.70
CA VAL A 734 22.30 -5.71 14.08
C VAL A 734 21.18 -5.12 13.20
N PRO A 735 20.49 -4.02 13.58
CA PRO A 735 19.41 -3.47 12.77
C PRO A 735 19.87 -2.58 11.61
N ALA A 736 21.18 -2.31 11.47
CA ALA A 736 21.67 -1.45 10.41
C ALA A 736 21.59 -2.17 9.04
N PRO A 737 20.91 -1.59 8.03
CA PRO A 737 20.91 -2.15 6.69
C PRO A 737 22.26 -1.93 6.02
N GLY A 738 22.73 -2.91 5.25
CA GLY A 738 23.97 -2.79 4.49
C GLY A 738 23.80 -3.05 2.99
N LYS A 739 24.93 -3.30 2.35
CA LYS A 739 25.09 -3.29 0.88
C LYS A 739 25.52 -4.64 0.30
N GLY A 740 25.44 -5.73 1.07
CA GLY A 740 25.86 -7.07 0.64
C GLY A 740 25.22 -7.51 -0.68
N VAL A 741 23.96 -7.14 -0.87
CA VAL A 741 23.17 -7.49 -2.07
C VAL A 741 23.74 -6.88 -3.37
N LEU A 742 24.66 -5.90 -3.30
CA LEU A 742 25.43 -5.45 -4.47
C LEU A 742 26.15 -6.61 -5.18
N GLY A 743 26.45 -7.69 -4.45
CA GLY A 743 27.11 -8.88 -4.98
C GLY A 743 26.36 -9.55 -6.13
N SER A 744 25.04 -9.34 -6.29
CA SER A 744 24.29 -9.85 -7.44
C SER A 744 24.67 -9.18 -8.77
N ALA A 745 25.25 -7.97 -8.73
CA ALA A 745 25.72 -7.24 -9.90
C ALA A 745 27.23 -7.37 -10.12
N ARG A 746 27.93 -8.26 -9.39
CA ARG A 746 29.39 -8.39 -9.47
C ARG A 746 29.85 -8.92 -10.84
N GLU A 747 30.67 -8.15 -11.56
CA GLU A 747 31.34 -8.61 -12.79
C GLU A 747 32.69 -7.90 -12.98
N VAL A 748 33.62 -8.59 -13.64
CA VAL A 748 34.88 -8.01 -14.09
C VAL A 748 34.60 -7.21 -15.36
N LYS A 749 34.79 -5.90 -15.29
CA LYS A 749 34.61 -5.04 -16.47
C LYS A 749 35.65 -5.37 -17.53
N SER A 750 35.17 -5.74 -18.71
CA SER A 750 35.97 -5.99 -19.91
C SER A 750 35.49 -5.05 -21.02
N PRO A 751 36.39 -4.52 -21.87
CA PRO A 751 36.00 -3.74 -23.04
C PRO A 751 35.24 -4.57 -24.08
N LEU A 752 35.39 -5.91 -24.05
CA LEU A 752 34.66 -6.84 -24.90
C LEU A 752 33.56 -7.52 -24.08
N LEU A 753 32.31 -7.38 -24.55
CA LEU A 753 31.17 -8.13 -24.02
C LEU A 753 31.33 -9.61 -24.36
N SER A 754 30.98 -10.48 -23.40
CA SER A 754 30.99 -11.93 -23.63
C SER A 754 30.03 -12.32 -24.74
N ARG A 755 30.47 -13.17 -25.67
CA ARG A 755 29.61 -13.73 -26.73
C ARG A 755 28.42 -14.51 -26.18
N LEU A 756 28.52 -15.02 -24.95
CA LEU A 756 27.44 -15.73 -24.27
C LEU A 756 26.23 -14.82 -23.98
N LEU A 757 26.39 -13.49 -23.96
CA LEU A 757 25.26 -12.57 -23.83
C LEU A 757 24.40 -12.50 -25.11
N ASN A 758 24.92 -12.95 -26.25
CA ASN A 758 24.18 -13.01 -27.50
C ASN A 758 23.39 -14.34 -27.57
N VAL A 759 22.06 -14.25 -27.66
CA VAL A 759 21.17 -15.41 -27.69
C VAL A 759 21.40 -16.27 -28.94
N ASP A 760 21.60 -15.66 -30.11
CA ASP A 760 21.83 -16.37 -31.37
C ASP A 760 23.13 -17.18 -31.35
N TYR A 761 24.18 -16.65 -30.71
CA TYR A 761 25.42 -17.39 -30.50
C TYR A 761 25.19 -18.64 -29.65
N ARG A 762 24.46 -18.51 -28.53
CA ARG A 762 24.13 -19.64 -27.66
C ARG A 762 23.26 -20.66 -28.39
N ARG A 763 22.25 -20.20 -29.14
CA ARG A 763 21.36 -21.02 -29.98
C ARG A 763 22.15 -21.87 -30.97
N SER A 764 23.03 -21.25 -31.74
CA SER A 764 23.86 -21.96 -32.73
C SER A 764 24.70 -23.07 -32.07
N LYS A 765 25.24 -22.83 -30.87
CA LYS A 765 25.98 -23.84 -30.12
C LYS A 765 25.09 -24.96 -29.58
N LEU A 766 23.92 -24.62 -29.06
CA LEU A 766 22.95 -25.59 -28.58
C LEU A 766 22.46 -26.51 -29.71
N GLU A 767 22.00 -25.95 -30.82
CA GLU A 767 21.49 -26.70 -31.98
C GLU A 767 22.55 -27.65 -32.56
N THR A 768 23.80 -27.19 -32.66
CA THR A 768 24.91 -28.06 -33.10
C THR A 768 25.09 -29.26 -32.16
N ARG A 769 24.99 -29.06 -30.84
CA ARG A 769 25.16 -30.14 -29.85
C ARG A 769 23.95 -31.08 -29.80
N LEU A 770 22.74 -30.55 -29.96
CA LEU A 770 21.53 -31.35 -30.04
C LEU A 770 21.55 -32.25 -31.28
N ALA A 771 21.95 -31.73 -32.45
CA ALA A 771 22.07 -32.55 -33.66
C ALA A 771 23.08 -33.70 -33.51
N MET A 772 24.20 -33.48 -32.81
CA MET A 772 25.15 -34.55 -32.50
C MET A 772 24.54 -35.61 -31.56
N LEU A 773 23.74 -35.17 -30.59
CA LEU A 773 23.10 -36.04 -29.62
C LEU A 773 21.98 -36.87 -30.25
N ASP A 774 21.18 -36.29 -31.14
CA ASP A 774 20.12 -36.99 -31.89
C ASP A 774 20.72 -38.05 -32.83
N ALA A 775 21.90 -37.78 -33.41
CA ALA A 775 22.61 -38.78 -34.22
C ALA A 775 23.10 -39.97 -33.36
N ALA A 776 23.63 -39.70 -32.16
CA ALA A 776 24.08 -40.73 -31.24
C ALA A 776 22.92 -41.58 -30.69
N GLU A 777 21.78 -40.96 -30.33
CA GLU A 777 20.59 -41.69 -29.89
C GLU A 777 20.10 -42.68 -30.96
N LYS A 778 20.06 -42.22 -32.22
CA LYS A 778 19.64 -43.07 -33.34
C LYS A 778 20.60 -44.24 -33.58
N GLU A 779 21.90 -44.02 -33.40
CA GLU A 779 22.91 -45.07 -33.51
C GLU A 779 22.74 -46.11 -32.40
N GLU A 780 22.63 -45.68 -31.14
CA GLU A 780 22.46 -46.56 -29.98
C GLU A 780 21.13 -47.35 -30.03
N LEU A 781 20.04 -46.72 -30.45
CA LEU A 781 18.77 -47.41 -30.68
C LEU A 781 18.88 -48.45 -31.80
N SER A 782 19.61 -48.15 -32.87
CA SER A 782 19.86 -49.11 -33.96
C SER A 782 20.73 -50.28 -33.50
N GLU A 783 21.73 -50.04 -32.66
CA GLU A 783 22.56 -51.09 -32.04
C GLU A 783 21.72 -51.99 -31.13
N LEU A 784 20.82 -51.42 -30.34
CA LEU A 784 19.87 -52.17 -29.51
C LEU A 784 18.96 -53.05 -30.39
N GLU A 785 18.38 -52.51 -31.46
CA GLU A 785 17.53 -53.27 -32.39
C GLU A 785 18.29 -54.44 -33.05
N ASN A 786 19.53 -54.21 -33.48
CA ASN A 786 20.38 -55.26 -34.07
C ASN A 786 20.77 -56.34 -33.04
N GLY A 787 21.15 -55.94 -31.82
CA GLY A 787 21.52 -56.88 -30.75
C GLY A 787 20.35 -57.72 -30.22
N LEU A 788 19.12 -57.20 -30.29
CA LEU A 788 17.90 -57.93 -29.99
C LEU A 788 17.54 -58.98 -31.05
N ALA A 789 17.87 -58.72 -32.32
CA ALA A 789 17.68 -59.69 -33.41
C ALA A 789 18.57 -60.94 -33.24
N ASP A 790 19.75 -60.79 -32.61
CA ASP A 790 20.72 -61.87 -32.43
C ASP A 790 20.56 -62.66 -31.10
N SER A 791 19.86 -62.12 -30.10
CA SER A 791 19.88 -62.64 -28.72
C SER A 791 18.64 -63.41 -28.24
N GLY A 792 17.55 -63.46 -29.02
CA GLY A 792 16.34 -64.23 -28.66
C GLY A 792 15.64 -63.75 -27.37
N ASN A 793 15.89 -62.50 -26.95
CA ASN A 793 15.35 -61.91 -25.73
C ASN A 793 13.83 -61.63 -25.79
N ASP A 794 13.19 -61.60 -24.62
CA ASP A 794 11.77 -61.26 -24.45
C ASP A 794 11.48 -59.79 -24.83
N ALA A 795 10.39 -59.57 -25.58
CA ALA A 795 9.98 -58.26 -26.10
C ALA A 795 9.77 -57.20 -25.00
N SER A 796 9.46 -57.63 -23.77
CA SER A 796 9.31 -56.76 -22.61
C SER A 796 10.62 -56.04 -22.22
N SER A 797 11.75 -56.75 -22.29
CA SER A 797 13.07 -56.21 -21.92
C SER A 797 13.58 -55.21 -22.96
N ALA A 798 13.30 -55.47 -24.24
CA ALA A 798 13.59 -54.55 -25.33
C ALA A 798 12.92 -53.18 -25.14
N ILE A 799 11.64 -53.18 -24.74
CA ILE A 799 10.88 -51.96 -24.47
C ILE A 799 11.48 -51.18 -23.28
N ALA A 800 11.88 -51.89 -22.22
CA ALA A 800 12.49 -51.28 -21.04
C ALA A 800 13.84 -50.62 -21.36
N PHE A 801 14.74 -51.30 -22.07
CA PHE A 801 16.03 -50.73 -22.48
C PHE A 801 15.87 -49.54 -23.43
N ARG A 802 14.92 -49.62 -24.37
CA ARG A 802 14.60 -48.48 -25.24
C ARG A 802 14.14 -47.27 -24.43
N ALA A 803 13.24 -47.46 -23.48
CA ALA A 803 12.77 -46.37 -22.61
C ALA A 803 13.90 -45.77 -21.76
N GLU A 804 14.83 -46.61 -21.26
CA GLU A 804 16.01 -46.15 -20.52
C GLU A 804 16.95 -45.30 -21.40
N ILE A 805 17.19 -45.71 -22.64
CA ILE A 805 17.97 -44.94 -23.62
C ILE A 805 17.29 -43.59 -23.88
N GLU A 806 16.00 -43.60 -24.25
CA GLU A 806 15.25 -42.37 -24.54
C GLU A 806 15.24 -41.41 -23.34
N GLU A 807 15.10 -41.91 -22.10
CA GLU A 807 15.18 -41.11 -20.88
C GLU A 807 16.59 -40.53 -20.65
N SER A 808 17.64 -41.33 -20.90
CA SER A 808 19.03 -40.90 -20.80
C SER A 808 19.33 -39.75 -21.77
N TYR A 809 18.91 -39.86 -23.03
CA TYR A 809 19.11 -38.83 -24.03
C TYR A 809 18.30 -37.56 -23.76
N GLU A 810 17.05 -37.67 -23.29
CA GLU A 810 16.27 -36.50 -22.87
C GLU A 810 16.93 -35.77 -21.68
N ARG A 811 17.52 -36.50 -20.73
CA ARG A 811 18.31 -35.91 -19.63
C ARG A 811 19.53 -35.15 -20.16
N GLN A 812 20.21 -35.68 -21.18
CA GLN A 812 21.33 -35.00 -21.83
C GLN A 812 20.87 -33.75 -22.60
N ARG A 813 19.73 -33.80 -23.31
CA ARG A 813 19.12 -32.61 -23.96
C ARG A 813 18.84 -31.50 -22.94
N LYS A 814 18.27 -31.85 -21.79
CA LYS A 814 18.05 -30.90 -20.68
C LYS A 814 19.35 -30.31 -20.14
N SER A 815 20.40 -31.13 -19.98
CA SER A 815 21.73 -30.67 -19.56
C SER A 815 22.38 -29.69 -20.56
N LEU A 816 22.19 -29.93 -21.87
CA LEU A 816 22.63 -29.00 -22.90
C LEU A 816 21.87 -27.66 -22.85
N ARG A 817 20.55 -27.71 -22.65
CA ARG A 817 19.72 -26.51 -22.44
C ARG A 817 20.10 -25.78 -21.15
N ASP A 818 20.49 -26.47 -20.09
CA ASP A 818 21.04 -25.83 -18.89
C ASP A 818 22.32 -25.06 -19.22
N THR A 819 23.26 -25.73 -19.91
CA THR A 819 24.58 -25.16 -20.25
C THR A 819 24.47 -23.92 -21.12
N TRP A 820 23.64 -23.96 -22.17
CA TRP A 820 23.54 -22.89 -23.17
C TRP A 820 22.36 -21.95 -22.97
N GLY A 821 21.38 -22.32 -22.17
CA GLY A 821 20.15 -21.57 -21.94
C GLY A 821 20.11 -20.92 -20.56
N ASN A 822 20.03 -21.76 -19.52
CA ASN A 822 19.72 -21.32 -18.17
C ASN A 822 20.95 -20.83 -17.39
N GLU A 823 22.08 -21.54 -17.50
CA GLU A 823 23.21 -21.47 -16.58
C GLU A 823 24.53 -21.01 -17.24
N PHE A 824 24.51 -20.56 -18.49
CA PHE A 824 25.70 -20.13 -19.25
C PHE A 824 26.54 -19.04 -18.54
N TRP A 825 25.93 -18.29 -17.62
CA TRP A 825 26.54 -17.21 -16.86
C TRP A 825 27.09 -17.69 -15.50
N LYS A 826 26.70 -18.87 -15.02
CA LYS A 826 27.25 -19.44 -13.78
C LYS A 826 28.75 -19.70 -13.98
N GLN A 827 29.53 -19.48 -12.93
CA GLN A 827 31.01 -19.58 -12.96
C GLN A 827 31.73 -18.63 -13.93
N SER A 828 31.02 -17.66 -14.54
CA SER A 828 31.63 -16.59 -15.31
C SER A 828 32.01 -15.42 -14.39
N SER A 829 33.25 -14.93 -14.51
CA SER A 829 33.66 -13.67 -13.86
C SER A 829 33.23 -12.43 -14.64
N ALA A 830 32.89 -12.58 -15.93
CA ALA A 830 32.57 -11.49 -16.84
C ALA A 830 31.06 -11.19 -16.96
N ILE A 831 30.20 -12.06 -16.43
CA ILE A 831 28.74 -11.90 -16.46
C ILE A 831 28.25 -11.99 -15.02
N SER A 832 27.72 -10.88 -14.49
CA SER A 832 27.14 -10.87 -13.15
C SER A 832 25.87 -11.74 -13.08
N PRO A 833 25.51 -12.26 -11.89
CA PRO A 833 24.25 -12.99 -11.70
C PRO A 833 23.04 -12.22 -12.23
N LEU A 834 22.90 -10.93 -11.89
CA LEU A 834 21.77 -10.11 -12.35
C LEU A 834 21.75 -9.92 -13.87
N ARG A 835 22.90 -9.68 -14.51
CA ARG A 835 23.00 -9.60 -15.98
C ARG A 835 22.69 -10.94 -16.63
N GLY A 836 23.24 -12.03 -16.10
CA GLY A 836 23.06 -13.39 -16.60
C GLY A 836 21.59 -13.79 -16.58
N SER A 837 20.93 -13.62 -15.44
CA SER A 837 19.50 -13.88 -15.25
C SER A 837 18.60 -13.11 -16.23
N LEU A 838 18.91 -11.85 -16.54
CA LEU A 838 18.21 -11.08 -17.58
C LEU A 838 18.51 -11.65 -18.98
N ALA A 839 19.78 -11.92 -19.28
CA ALA A 839 20.24 -12.35 -20.60
C ALA A 839 19.80 -13.77 -21.00
N VAL A 840 19.38 -14.62 -20.05
CA VAL A 840 18.64 -15.88 -20.34
C VAL A 840 17.45 -15.59 -21.26
N TRP A 841 16.76 -14.47 -21.02
CA TRP A 841 15.53 -14.07 -21.69
C TRP A 841 15.74 -12.98 -22.75
N GLY A 842 16.98 -12.74 -23.18
CA GLY A 842 17.32 -11.68 -24.13
C GLY A 842 17.18 -10.27 -23.56
N LEU A 843 17.11 -10.13 -22.23
CA LEU A 843 16.99 -8.84 -21.55
C LEU A 843 18.33 -8.31 -21.07
N ASN A 844 18.40 -7.01 -20.83
CA ASN A 844 19.55 -6.35 -20.22
C ASN A 844 19.11 -5.40 -19.09
N ALA A 845 20.08 -4.69 -18.50
CA ALA A 845 19.83 -3.81 -17.36
C ALA A 845 18.79 -2.73 -17.66
N ASP A 846 18.62 -2.26 -18.91
CA ASP A 846 17.61 -1.28 -19.33
C ASP A 846 16.18 -1.84 -19.33
N ASP A 847 16.00 -3.16 -19.39
CA ASP A 847 14.67 -3.78 -19.39
C ASP A 847 14.02 -3.90 -18.01
N ILE A 848 14.77 -3.58 -16.94
CA ILE A 848 14.20 -3.44 -15.58
C ILE A 848 13.29 -2.20 -15.58
N GLY A 849 11.98 -2.41 -15.56
CA GLY A 849 10.98 -1.35 -15.70
C GLY A 849 10.44 -0.82 -14.37
N VAL A 850 10.61 -1.55 -13.28
CA VAL A 850 10.16 -1.15 -11.94
C VAL A 850 11.04 -1.76 -10.87
N ALA A 851 11.23 -1.05 -9.77
CA ALA A 851 11.89 -1.55 -8.58
C ALA A 851 10.93 -1.48 -7.38
N SER A 852 10.60 -2.63 -6.80
CA SER A 852 9.79 -2.72 -5.58
C SER A 852 10.71 -2.63 -4.37
N PHE A 853 10.68 -1.48 -3.71
CA PHE A 853 11.56 -1.15 -2.59
C PHE A 853 11.00 -1.70 -1.29
N HIS A 854 11.90 -2.17 -0.42
CA HIS A 854 11.60 -2.42 0.97
C HIS A 854 11.03 -1.15 1.63
N GLY A 855 11.60 0.02 1.35
CA GLY A 855 10.99 1.34 1.56
C GLY A 855 10.24 1.46 2.88
N THR A 856 10.96 1.41 4.01
CA THR A 856 10.36 1.31 5.35
C THR A 856 10.04 2.65 5.98
N SER A 857 10.29 3.79 5.33
CA SER A 857 10.13 5.12 5.97
C SER A 857 11.14 5.36 7.10
N THR A 858 12.23 4.59 7.14
CA THR A 858 13.37 4.85 8.02
C THR A 858 14.47 5.61 7.26
N LYS A 859 15.22 6.44 7.97
CA LYS A 859 16.28 7.25 7.35
C LYS A 859 17.38 6.40 6.72
N ALA A 860 17.81 5.36 7.44
CA ALA A 860 18.89 4.47 7.04
C ALA A 860 18.51 3.56 5.86
N ASN A 861 17.36 2.87 5.93
CA ASN A 861 16.93 1.93 4.89
C ASN A 861 16.77 2.64 3.55
N ASP A 862 15.93 3.67 3.48
CA ASP A 862 15.51 4.24 2.21
C ASP A 862 16.69 4.89 1.47
N LYS A 863 17.66 5.44 2.21
CA LYS A 863 18.93 5.93 1.64
C LYS A 863 19.81 4.77 1.16
N ASN A 864 19.99 3.74 1.98
CA ASN A 864 20.82 2.58 1.64
C ASN A 864 20.30 1.87 0.39
N GLU A 865 19.01 1.55 0.37
CA GLU A 865 18.34 0.84 -0.71
C GLU A 865 18.42 1.60 -2.04
N SER A 866 18.18 2.92 -2.02
CA SER A 866 18.35 3.78 -3.18
C SER A 866 19.79 3.75 -3.71
N SER A 867 20.78 3.82 -2.79
CA SER A 867 22.20 3.73 -3.14
C SER A 867 22.59 2.38 -3.73
N VAL A 868 22.01 1.28 -3.22
CA VAL A 868 22.29 -0.07 -3.71
C VAL A 868 21.76 -0.23 -5.14
N LEU A 869 20.50 0.15 -5.39
CA LEU A 869 19.90 0.06 -6.72
C LEU A 869 20.70 0.88 -7.73
N ASP A 870 20.97 2.15 -7.40
CA ASP A 870 21.70 3.07 -8.25
C ASP A 870 23.11 2.56 -8.59
N ALA A 871 23.81 1.99 -7.60
CA ALA A 871 25.12 1.40 -7.81
C ALA A 871 25.09 0.14 -8.70
N GLN A 872 24.11 -0.76 -8.51
CA GLN A 872 23.95 -1.94 -9.38
C GLN A 872 23.67 -1.51 -10.83
N LEU A 873 22.68 -0.65 -11.05
CA LEU A 873 22.30 -0.20 -12.40
C LEU A 873 23.47 0.53 -13.08
N ARG A 874 24.17 1.42 -12.37
CA ARG A 874 25.38 2.08 -12.89
C ARG A 874 26.48 1.07 -13.22
N HIS A 875 26.70 0.07 -12.38
CA HIS A 875 27.73 -0.95 -12.59
C HIS A 875 27.45 -1.79 -13.83
N LEU A 876 26.18 -2.17 -14.03
CA LEU A 876 25.72 -2.95 -15.18
C LEU A 876 25.61 -2.14 -16.48
N GLY A 877 25.88 -0.84 -16.45
CA GLY A 877 25.86 0.02 -17.63
C GLY A 877 24.45 0.36 -18.10
N ARG A 878 23.48 0.49 -17.17
CA ARG A 878 22.17 1.10 -17.45
C ARG A 878 22.37 2.44 -18.17
N THR A 879 21.57 2.70 -19.20
CA THR A 879 21.72 3.90 -20.02
C THR A 879 21.39 5.15 -19.18
N PRO A 880 22.27 6.19 -19.15
CA PRO A 880 21.98 7.43 -18.42
C PRO A 880 20.66 8.07 -18.84
N GLY A 881 19.84 8.47 -17.86
CA GLY A 881 18.49 8.99 -18.08
C GLY A 881 17.40 7.91 -18.16
N HIS A 882 17.78 6.63 -18.27
CA HIS A 882 16.84 5.52 -18.27
C HIS A 882 16.51 5.10 -16.82
N VAL A 883 15.70 5.93 -16.15
CA VAL A 883 15.33 5.78 -14.74
C VAL A 883 14.38 4.60 -14.48
N VAL A 884 14.38 4.10 -13.24
CA VAL A 884 13.50 3.03 -12.77
C VAL A 884 12.57 3.57 -11.68
N PRO A 885 11.24 3.51 -11.88
CA PRO A 885 10.25 3.79 -10.85
C PRO A 885 10.46 2.95 -9.58
N ALA A 886 10.59 3.61 -8.44
CA ALA A 886 10.65 3.01 -7.11
C ALA A 886 9.25 2.94 -6.49
N VAL A 887 8.71 1.73 -6.33
CA VAL A 887 7.43 1.48 -5.67
C VAL A 887 7.68 1.15 -4.19
N CYS A 888 7.10 1.93 -3.28
CA CYS A 888 7.28 1.75 -1.83
C CYS A 888 5.96 1.37 -1.14
N GLN A 889 5.41 0.20 -1.43
CA GLN A 889 4.06 -0.25 -1.02
C GLN A 889 3.72 -0.06 0.47
N LYS A 890 4.72 -0.09 1.37
CA LYS A 890 4.53 0.09 2.82
C LYS A 890 3.89 1.43 3.23
N TRP A 891 3.89 2.43 2.34
CA TRP A 891 3.14 3.67 2.56
C TRP A 891 1.65 3.39 2.84
N LEU A 892 1.12 2.32 2.22
CA LEU A 892 -0.26 1.87 2.32
C LEU A 892 -0.44 0.78 3.39
N THR A 893 0.39 -0.27 3.34
CA THR A 893 0.21 -1.50 4.13
C THR A 893 0.84 -1.44 5.51
N GLY A 894 1.70 -0.46 5.79
CA GLY A 894 2.68 -0.57 6.88
C GLY A 894 3.67 -1.71 6.62
N HIS A 895 4.41 -2.11 7.66
CA HIS A 895 5.46 -3.11 7.60
C HIS A 895 5.07 -4.38 8.38
N PRO A 896 4.63 -5.44 7.69
CA PRO A 896 4.21 -6.70 8.31
C PRO A 896 5.39 -7.66 8.53
N LYS A 897 6.54 -7.12 8.96
CA LYS A 897 7.83 -7.82 9.16
C LYS A 897 8.10 -8.92 8.12
N GLY A 898 7.96 -10.20 8.46
CA GLY A 898 8.26 -11.35 7.61
C GLY A 898 7.43 -11.45 6.34
N ALA A 899 6.18 -10.97 6.34
CA ALA A 899 5.32 -10.96 5.15
C ALA A 899 5.65 -9.82 4.16
N ALA A 900 6.50 -8.87 4.56
CA ALA A 900 6.66 -7.61 3.84
C ALA A 900 7.04 -7.78 2.36
N ALA A 901 7.96 -8.69 2.07
CA ALA A 901 8.38 -8.92 0.69
C ALA A 901 7.38 -9.74 -0.14
N ALA A 902 6.51 -10.54 0.50
CA ALA A 902 5.45 -11.24 -0.21
C ALA A 902 4.41 -10.24 -0.75
N PHE A 903 4.00 -9.25 0.07
CA PHE A 903 3.09 -8.18 -0.41
C PHE A 903 3.71 -7.39 -1.56
N MET A 904 5.00 -7.06 -1.43
CA MET A 904 5.76 -6.35 -2.46
C MET A 904 5.87 -7.15 -3.75
N LEU A 905 6.01 -8.48 -3.66
CA LEU A 905 6.01 -9.37 -4.81
C LEU A 905 4.64 -9.43 -5.47
N ASN A 906 3.57 -9.54 -4.70
CA ASN A 906 2.19 -9.51 -5.22
C ASN A 906 1.94 -8.21 -6.00
N GLY A 907 2.34 -7.06 -5.44
CA GLY A 907 2.26 -5.77 -6.12
C GLY A 907 3.11 -5.71 -7.40
N ALA A 908 4.33 -6.27 -7.39
CA ALA A 908 5.19 -6.35 -8.58
C ALA A 908 4.59 -7.22 -9.69
N LEU A 909 3.96 -8.36 -9.35
CA LEU A 909 3.25 -9.21 -10.31
C LEU A 909 2.04 -8.50 -10.91
N GLN A 910 1.30 -7.74 -10.10
CA GLN A 910 0.18 -6.93 -10.58
C GLN A 910 0.66 -5.78 -11.47
N CYS A 911 1.81 -5.17 -11.19
CA CYS A 911 2.45 -4.21 -12.10
C CYS A 911 2.80 -4.85 -13.44
N LEU A 912 3.44 -6.03 -13.45
CA LEU A 912 3.78 -6.77 -14.67
C LEU A 912 2.53 -7.09 -15.49
N ARG A 913 1.46 -7.59 -14.84
CA ARG A 913 0.19 -7.96 -15.49
C ARG A 913 -0.54 -6.77 -16.11
N THR A 914 -0.57 -5.63 -15.42
CA THR A 914 -1.41 -4.48 -15.81
C THR A 914 -0.65 -3.39 -16.56
N GLY A 915 0.69 -3.40 -16.50
CA GLY A 915 1.52 -2.29 -16.95
C GLY A 915 1.36 -1.01 -16.12
N LEU A 916 0.59 -1.03 -15.04
CA LEU A 916 0.34 0.11 -14.17
C LEU A 916 1.35 0.10 -13.01
N ILE A 917 2.07 1.21 -12.82
CA ILE A 917 3.01 1.37 -11.72
C ILE A 917 2.37 2.27 -10.66
N PRO A 918 2.10 1.80 -9.44
CA PRO A 918 1.50 2.61 -8.39
C PRO A 918 2.48 3.67 -7.86
N GLY A 919 1.93 4.78 -7.39
CA GLY A 919 2.70 5.85 -6.74
C GLY A 919 2.60 5.79 -5.22
N ASN A 920 3.67 6.21 -4.53
CA ASN A 920 3.63 6.45 -3.09
C ASN A 920 2.83 7.74 -2.81
N ARG A 921 1.54 7.64 -2.47
CA ARG A 921 0.70 8.82 -2.22
C ARG A 921 1.08 9.61 -0.96
N ASN A 922 1.94 9.04 -0.11
CA ASN A 922 2.52 9.73 1.02
C ASN A 922 3.88 10.38 0.71
N ALA A 923 4.35 10.32 -0.55
CA ALA A 923 5.58 10.96 -1.00
C ALA A 923 5.44 12.49 -1.14
N ASP A 924 5.08 13.17 -0.05
CA ASP A 924 4.81 14.61 0.01
C ASP A 924 5.98 15.45 -0.52
N ASN A 925 7.19 15.16 -0.07
CA ASN A 925 8.43 15.72 -0.60
C ASN A 925 9.57 14.70 -0.45
N ILE A 926 10.24 14.37 -1.56
CA ILE A 926 11.35 13.41 -1.58
C ILE A 926 12.55 13.98 -0.81
N GLY A 927 13.24 13.11 -0.05
CA GLY A 927 14.46 13.47 0.67
C GLY A 927 15.52 14.05 -0.27
N SER A 928 16.05 15.23 0.05
CA SER A 928 17.05 15.90 -0.79
C SER A 928 18.33 15.09 -0.98
N GLU A 929 18.65 14.25 0.00
CA GLU A 929 19.77 13.31 -0.02
C GLU A 929 19.57 12.14 -0.99
N LEU A 930 18.37 11.96 -1.54
CA LEU A 930 18.12 10.93 -2.55
C LEU A 930 18.34 11.44 -3.98
N LYS A 931 18.55 12.75 -4.15
CA LYS A 931 18.80 13.37 -5.47
C LYS A 931 20.11 12.90 -6.11
N GLU A 932 21.05 12.38 -5.33
CA GLU A 932 22.33 11.84 -5.84
C GLU A 932 22.20 10.51 -6.59
N TYR A 933 21.03 9.85 -6.53
CA TYR A 933 20.78 8.55 -7.17
C TYR A 933 20.08 8.72 -8.52
N ASP A 934 20.87 8.83 -9.57
CA ASP A 934 20.43 9.16 -10.94
C ASP A 934 19.40 8.18 -11.53
N TYR A 935 19.44 6.91 -11.13
CA TYR A 935 18.60 5.86 -11.75
C TYR A 935 17.27 5.60 -11.03
N SER A 936 16.98 6.24 -9.90
CA SER A 936 15.74 6.04 -9.15
C SER A 936 14.72 7.14 -9.41
N LEU A 937 13.49 6.76 -9.79
CA LEU A 937 12.35 7.68 -9.93
C LEU A 937 11.30 7.42 -8.85
N TYR A 938 11.15 8.34 -7.92
CA TYR A 938 10.17 8.21 -6.84
C TYR A 938 8.81 8.78 -7.26
N LEU A 939 7.85 7.89 -7.52
CA LEU A 939 6.51 8.27 -7.96
C LEU A 939 5.60 8.56 -6.79
N SER A 940 4.75 9.59 -6.94
CA SER A 940 3.68 9.91 -5.98
C SER A 940 2.27 9.60 -6.49
N LYS A 941 2.15 9.38 -7.79
CA LYS A 941 0.91 9.01 -8.49
C LYS A 941 1.18 7.83 -9.40
N ALA A 942 0.14 7.05 -9.64
CA ALA A 942 0.25 5.92 -10.54
C ALA A 942 0.52 6.38 -11.99
N ILE A 943 1.26 5.57 -12.74
CA ILE A 943 1.56 5.79 -14.16
C ILE A 943 1.24 4.52 -14.93
N GLN A 944 0.39 4.63 -15.94
CA GLN A 944 0.15 3.56 -16.91
C GLN A 944 1.29 3.53 -17.92
N THR A 945 1.90 2.37 -18.11
CA THR A 945 2.95 2.12 -19.11
C THR A 945 2.41 1.27 -20.26
N ALA A 946 3.20 1.14 -21.34
CA ALA A 946 2.90 0.22 -22.43
C ALA A 946 3.13 -1.27 -22.06
N GLY A 947 3.84 -1.53 -20.97
CA GLY A 947 4.21 -2.87 -20.51
C GLY A 947 5.51 -2.84 -19.71
N ILE A 948 5.67 -3.80 -18.80
CA ILE A 948 6.85 -3.93 -17.94
C ILE A 948 7.46 -5.30 -18.19
N LYS A 949 8.74 -5.35 -18.57
CA LYS A 949 9.43 -6.59 -18.91
C LYS A 949 9.99 -7.31 -17.67
N ALA A 950 10.58 -6.55 -16.75
CA ALA A 950 11.14 -7.07 -15.51
C ALA A 950 10.96 -6.11 -14.34
N ALA A 951 10.81 -6.68 -13.14
CA ALA A 951 10.73 -6.00 -11.86
C ALA A 951 11.86 -6.46 -10.94
N LEU A 952 12.47 -5.53 -10.21
CA LEU A 952 13.51 -5.82 -9.23
C LEU A 952 13.00 -5.54 -7.82
N LEU A 953 12.96 -6.54 -6.96
CA LEU A 953 12.49 -6.42 -5.59
C LEU A 953 13.67 -6.54 -4.64
N LYS A 954 13.76 -5.69 -3.62
CA LYS A 954 14.78 -5.77 -2.56
C LYS A 954 14.13 -5.80 -1.18
N SER A 955 14.69 -6.58 -0.26
CA SER A 955 14.28 -6.61 1.14
C SER A 955 15.49 -6.59 2.07
N PHE A 956 15.38 -5.90 3.20
CA PHE A 956 16.47 -5.78 4.17
C PHE A 956 15.96 -6.12 5.57
N GLY A 957 16.39 -7.26 6.10
CA GLY A 957 16.10 -7.72 7.46
C GLY A 957 17.22 -7.39 8.45
N PHE A 958 16.83 -7.30 9.73
CA PHE A 958 17.79 -7.22 10.83
C PHE A 958 18.72 -8.45 10.82
N GLY A 959 19.96 -8.26 11.26
CA GLY A 959 20.97 -9.31 11.23
C GLY A 959 21.68 -9.44 9.88
N GLN A 960 21.76 -8.34 9.11
CA GLN A 960 22.39 -8.30 7.79
C GLN A 960 21.72 -9.28 6.81
N LEU A 961 20.40 -9.27 6.74
CA LEU A 961 19.67 -10.11 5.80
C LEU A 961 19.20 -9.28 4.61
N GLY A 962 20.14 -8.96 3.72
CA GLY A 962 19.83 -8.36 2.43
C GLY A 962 19.36 -9.42 1.45
N SER A 963 18.30 -9.15 0.70
CA SER A 963 17.80 -10.07 -0.30
C SER A 963 17.25 -9.36 -1.54
N GLU A 964 17.26 -10.05 -2.67
CA GLU A 964 16.86 -9.52 -3.97
C GLU A 964 16.16 -10.58 -4.81
N LEU A 965 15.09 -10.17 -5.49
CA LEU A 965 14.40 -10.97 -6.50
C LEU A 965 14.34 -10.21 -7.82
N LEU A 966 14.69 -10.87 -8.91
CA LEU A 966 14.37 -10.43 -10.26
C LEU A 966 13.15 -11.21 -10.75
N VAL A 967 12.07 -10.51 -11.08
CA VAL A 967 10.85 -11.09 -11.63
C VAL A 967 10.71 -10.66 -13.08
N ILE A 968 10.54 -11.62 -13.99
CA ILE A 968 10.41 -11.38 -15.44
C ILE A 968 8.98 -11.66 -15.87
N HIS A 969 8.47 -10.90 -16.82
CA HIS A 969 7.12 -11.04 -17.36
C HIS A 969 6.89 -12.45 -17.93
N SER A 970 5.69 -12.99 -17.75
CA SER A 970 5.36 -14.38 -18.12
C SER A 970 5.40 -14.67 -19.62
N ASP A 971 5.14 -13.67 -20.47
CA ASP A 971 5.28 -13.79 -21.93
C ASP A 971 6.63 -14.38 -22.37
N TYR A 972 7.72 -14.14 -21.62
CA TYR A 972 9.05 -14.66 -21.96
C TYR A 972 9.16 -16.18 -21.83
N VAL A 973 8.46 -16.80 -20.86
CA VAL A 973 8.42 -18.27 -20.74
C VAL A 973 7.38 -18.88 -21.67
N LEU A 974 6.27 -18.19 -21.94
CA LEU A 974 5.29 -18.68 -22.92
C LEU A 974 5.86 -18.68 -24.35
N ALA A 975 6.73 -17.72 -24.67
CA ALA A 975 7.41 -17.63 -25.95
C ALA A 975 8.43 -18.75 -26.22
N THR A 976 8.75 -19.57 -25.20
CA THR A 976 9.64 -20.72 -25.40
C THR A 976 8.91 -21.93 -25.99
N LEU A 977 7.57 -21.91 -26.01
CA LEU A 977 6.71 -23.00 -26.44
C LEU A 977 6.42 -22.93 -27.94
N GLY A 978 6.28 -24.09 -28.57
CA GLY A 978 5.73 -24.18 -29.92
C GLY A 978 4.23 -23.83 -29.97
N SER A 979 3.69 -23.57 -31.17
CA SER A 979 2.29 -23.16 -31.37
C SER A 979 1.29 -24.14 -30.73
N GLU A 980 1.44 -25.44 -30.98
CA GLU A 980 0.53 -26.47 -30.45
C GLU A 980 0.58 -26.58 -28.91
N GLN A 981 1.78 -26.46 -28.34
CA GLN A 981 1.99 -26.49 -26.89
C GLN A 981 1.33 -25.29 -26.22
N LEU A 982 1.49 -24.09 -26.79
CA LEU A 982 0.89 -22.86 -26.27
C LEU A 982 -0.64 -22.92 -26.35
N GLU A 983 -1.20 -23.40 -27.46
CA GLU A 983 -2.65 -23.58 -27.58
C GLU A 983 -3.20 -24.60 -26.57
N ALA A 984 -2.49 -25.71 -26.35
CA ALA A 984 -2.88 -26.70 -25.36
C ALA A 984 -2.84 -26.12 -23.93
N TYR A 985 -1.81 -25.33 -23.61
CA TYR A 985 -1.71 -24.58 -22.35
C TYR A 985 -2.87 -23.60 -22.19
N ASN A 986 -3.15 -22.77 -23.20
CA ASN A 986 -4.22 -21.77 -23.17
C ASN A 986 -5.60 -22.41 -22.95
N ARG A 987 -5.88 -23.56 -23.57
CA ARG A 987 -7.14 -24.31 -23.33
C ARG A 987 -7.29 -24.73 -21.87
N LYS A 988 -6.23 -25.28 -21.25
CA LYS A 988 -6.24 -25.67 -19.83
C LYS A 988 -6.39 -24.44 -18.93
N LEU A 989 -5.66 -23.37 -19.22
CA LEU A 989 -5.70 -22.12 -18.46
C LEU A 989 -7.12 -21.53 -18.42
N GLN A 990 -7.81 -21.49 -19.56
CA GLN A 990 -9.18 -20.99 -19.66
C GLN A 990 -10.16 -21.83 -18.81
N GLN A 991 -10.02 -23.16 -18.84
CA GLN A 991 -10.84 -24.05 -18.02
C GLN A 991 -10.60 -23.81 -16.52
N ARG A 992 -9.35 -23.62 -16.10
CA ARG A 992 -9.00 -23.30 -14.71
C ARG A 992 -9.53 -21.95 -14.26
N SER A 993 -9.45 -20.91 -15.10
CA SER A 993 -9.97 -19.59 -14.77
C SER A 993 -11.46 -19.64 -14.46
N VAL A 994 -12.26 -20.35 -15.27
CA VAL A 994 -13.70 -20.51 -15.02
C VAL A 994 -13.97 -21.27 -13.71
N LYS A 995 -13.17 -22.29 -13.39
CA LYS A 995 -13.29 -23.03 -12.11
C LYS A 995 -12.96 -22.14 -10.91
N ALA A 996 -11.91 -21.32 -10.99
CA ALA A 996 -11.49 -20.40 -9.93
C ALA A 996 -12.54 -19.28 -9.71
N ASP A 997 -13.07 -18.70 -10.79
CA ASP A 997 -14.16 -17.71 -10.71
C ASP A 997 -15.39 -18.28 -10.01
N ARG A 998 -15.79 -19.49 -10.42
CA ARG A 998 -16.91 -20.19 -9.80
C ARG A 998 -16.64 -20.51 -8.33
N TYR A 999 -15.41 -20.92 -7.98
CA TYR A 999 -15.01 -21.18 -6.60
C TYR A 999 -15.26 -19.95 -5.72
N TRP A 1000 -14.75 -18.79 -6.14
CA TRP A 1000 -14.87 -17.56 -5.36
C TRP A 1000 -16.32 -17.06 -5.29
N GLN A 1001 -17.07 -17.15 -6.40
CA GLN A 1001 -18.49 -16.80 -6.42
C GLN A 1001 -19.30 -17.71 -5.49
N ASP A 1002 -19.08 -19.02 -5.52
CA ASP A 1002 -19.75 -19.98 -4.63
C ASP A 1002 -19.43 -19.71 -3.15
N VAL A 1003 -18.22 -19.23 -2.84
CA VAL A 1003 -17.82 -18.80 -1.50
C VAL A 1003 -18.58 -17.55 -1.06
N LEU A 1004 -18.59 -16.50 -1.88
CA LEU A 1004 -19.25 -15.24 -1.58
C LEU A 1004 -20.76 -15.43 -1.30
N ILE A 1005 -21.41 -16.33 -2.03
CA ILE A 1005 -22.85 -16.62 -1.86
C ILE A 1005 -23.14 -17.70 -0.80
N GLY A 1006 -22.12 -18.24 -0.14
CA GLY A 1006 -22.25 -19.22 0.95
C GLY A 1006 -22.58 -20.65 0.51
N LYS A 1007 -22.39 -21.00 -0.77
CA LYS A 1007 -22.53 -22.38 -1.26
C LYS A 1007 -21.31 -23.25 -0.96
N ARG A 1008 -20.15 -22.63 -0.72
CA ARG A 1008 -18.88 -23.31 -0.49
C ARG A 1008 -18.09 -22.56 0.59
N GLN A 1009 -17.31 -23.29 1.39
CA GLN A 1009 -16.34 -22.70 2.31
C GLN A 1009 -15.07 -22.30 1.57
N PHE A 1010 -14.45 -21.17 1.92
CA PHE A 1010 -13.22 -20.73 1.25
C PHE A 1010 -12.06 -21.68 1.54
N VAL A 1011 -11.76 -21.89 2.82
CA VAL A 1011 -10.82 -22.88 3.31
C VAL A 1011 -11.59 -24.18 3.55
N GLN A 1012 -11.20 -25.24 2.85
CA GLN A 1012 -11.77 -26.57 3.00
C GLN A 1012 -10.77 -27.48 3.70
N VAL A 1013 -10.93 -27.63 5.02
CA VAL A 1013 -10.06 -28.48 5.83
C VAL A 1013 -10.25 -29.95 5.41
N LYS A 1014 -9.13 -30.64 5.16
CA LYS A 1014 -9.09 -32.06 4.85
C LYS A 1014 -9.03 -32.87 6.15
N ASN A 1015 -9.90 -33.87 6.26
CA ASN A 1015 -9.99 -34.75 7.44
C ASN A 1015 -9.21 -36.06 7.28
N LYS A 1016 -8.73 -36.37 6.08
CA LYS A 1016 -7.96 -37.59 5.77
C LYS A 1016 -7.01 -37.33 4.59
N PRO A 1017 -5.85 -38.01 4.55
CA PRO A 1017 -4.98 -38.02 3.38
C PRO A 1017 -5.70 -38.61 2.15
N PRO A 1018 -5.17 -38.39 0.92
CA PRO A 1018 -5.74 -38.95 -0.31
C PRO A 1018 -5.52 -40.47 -0.47
N TYR A 1019 -4.95 -41.13 0.55
CA TYR A 1019 -4.63 -42.56 0.56
C TYR A 1019 -4.98 -43.19 1.91
N THR A 1020 -5.19 -44.50 1.92
CA THR A 1020 -5.41 -45.24 3.18
C THR A 1020 -4.09 -45.54 3.89
N ALA A 1021 -4.17 -45.94 5.17
CA ALA A 1021 -2.98 -46.33 5.94
C ALA A 1021 -2.25 -47.54 5.31
N GLU A 1022 -2.99 -48.43 4.66
CA GLU A 1022 -2.43 -49.60 3.97
C GLU A 1022 -1.68 -49.21 2.69
N GLN A 1023 -2.14 -48.17 1.99
CA GLN A 1023 -1.52 -47.68 0.75
C GLN A 1023 -0.32 -46.74 1.00
N GLU A 1024 -0.23 -46.12 2.19
CA GLU A 1024 0.72 -45.05 2.50
C GLU A 1024 2.16 -45.40 2.13
N GLN A 1025 2.65 -46.55 2.59
CA GLN A 1025 4.03 -46.96 2.33
C GLN A 1025 4.29 -47.25 0.85
N GLU A 1026 3.34 -47.89 0.16
CA GLU A 1026 3.45 -48.19 -1.27
C GLU A 1026 3.51 -46.90 -2.09
N ILE A 1027 2.64 -45.94 -1.78
CA ILE A 1027 2.61 -44.65 -2.46
C ILE A 1027 3.92 -43.90 -2.24
N TYR A 1028 4.40 -43.80 -1.00
CA TYR A 1028 5.65 -43.07 -0.72
C TYR A 1028 6.87 -43.66 -1.45
N LEU A 1029 6.88 -44.98 -1.67
CA LEU A 1029 7.99 -45.68 -2.32
C LEU A 1029 7.86 -45.72 -3.85
N ASN A 1030 6.66 -45.51 -4.41
CA ASN A 1030 6.42 -45.52 -5.84
C ASN A 1030 6.37 -44.09 -6.44
N PRO A 1031 7.46 -43.60 -7.07
CA PRO A 1031 7.50 -42.24 -7.63
C PRO A 1031 6.51 -42.01 -8.77
N LEU A 1032 5.90 -43.06 -9.32
CA LEU A 1032 4.89 -43.00 -10.38
C LEU A 1032 3.45 -43.05 -9.84
N ALA A 1033 3.24 -43.25 -8.53
CA ALA A 1033 1.91 -43.21 -7.93
C ALA A 1033 1.27 -41.82 -8.15
N ARG A 1034 0.04 -41.79 -8.68
CA ARG A 1034 -0.73 -40.57 -8.92
C ARG A 1034 -2.16 -40.76 -8.44
N ALA A 1035 -2.74 -39.71 -7.90
CA ALA A 1035 -4.15 -39.68 -7.54
C ALA A 1035 -5.02 -39.53 -8.79
N HIS A 1036 -6.28 -39.93 -8.70
CA HIS A 1036 -7.31 -39.66 -9.69
C HIS A 1036 -8.56 -39.11 -9.01
N TYR A 1037 -9.36 -38.34 -9.76
CA TYR A 1037 -10.61 -37.82 -9.23
C TYR A 1037 -11.67 -38.92 -9.17
N ASP A 1038 -12.19 -39.19 -7.98
CA ASP A 1038 -13.30 -40.11 -7.77
C ASP A 1038 -14.60 -39.32 -7.58
N ALA A 1039 -15.55 -39.56 -8.48
CA ALA A 1039 -16.85 -38.89 -8.47
C ALA A 1039 -17.73 -39.31 -7.28
N ALA A 1040 -17.53 -40.51 -6.70
CA ALA A 1040 -18.31 -41.00 -5.58
C ALA A 1040 -17.94 -40.29 -4.27
N SER A 1041 -16.64 -40.16 -3.99
CA SER A 1041 -16.12 -39.41 -2.84
C SER A 1041 -16.00 -37.91 -3.07
N GLN A 1042 -16.21 -37.44 -4.31
CA GLN A 1042 -16.05 -36.05 -4.74
C GLN A 1042 -14.65 -35.48 -4.44
N GLY A 1043 -13.62 -36.32 -4.48
CA GLY A 1043 -12.25 -35.96 -4.14
C GLY A 1043 -11.20 -36.77 -4.90
N TYR A 1044 -9.93 -36.44 -4.67
CA TYR A 1044 -8.79 -37.15 -5.26
C TYR A 1044 -8.33 -38.27 -4.33
N ILE A 1045 -8.19 -39.48 -4.89
CA ILE A 1045 -7.73 -40.69 -4.18
C ILE A 1045 -6.66 -41.43 -4.99
N PHE A 1046 -5.81 -42.20 -4.31
CA PHE A 1046 -4.81 -43.07 -4.93
C PHE A 1046 -5.34 -44.47 -5.23
#